data_AF-A0AAW1MNK2-F1
#
_entry.id   AF-A0AAW1MNK2-F1
#
_cell.length_a   1.000
_cell.length_b   1.000
_cell.length_c   1.000
_cell.angle_alpha   90.00
_cell.angle_beta   90.00
_cell.angle_gamma   90.00
#
_symmetry.space_group_name_H-M   'P 1'
#
loop_
_entity.id
_entity.type
_entity.pdbx_description
1 polymer ?
#
loop_
_entity_poly.entity_id
_entity_poly.type
_entity_poly.pdbx_seq_one_letter_code
_entity_poly.pdbx_strand_id
1 'polypeptide(L)'
;MVEQILSSSQHTWSDKTLRYFPPVLRDTLVGRVDKRGLAIQEWQQAETTVINQCTQLLSPSADPTYVVTYISRSFPQHRKYLCAGVWILMHGHPENINSANLARVLREFSPEEVTDNIYTMVDVLLHQIHVELQRGHPLQDLLTKAAANLAFFVWTHELLPLDILVLALIDRDDDLHALHIVISLFERQELHQRMRLFFLARGPPEHWLHTGMFKRMELQKALGNYLSWKDRFPVVFDDIAARLLPVIPLVIYRLIENDATDLAERVLVIYKQLLAYHPLRFTFVRDVLAYFYGHLSGKLIVRILNVLDISKIPFSEGFPQHISPSNSSTCPPPDYFASLLLGLVNNVIPPLSSSSKTGSHVDSSYLSARGTPNKTPTTGQSGVTGVSEVQKAFYQIQDPGTYTQLVLETAVIELLSLPVSATQSVTSLVQIVVHIQPTLIQSSNGLHGTSNGSGQTSVLPTSPSGGSTDSMNAGRPIPPVSGLNTSNFVSRSGYTCQQLSCLMIQACGLLLSQLPQDFHMQLYLEVARVVKESWWLTDGKRSPNELDSTVNYALLDPTWAAQDNTSTAIGNIIGLLHSFFSNLPQEWLEGAHVIVKQLRPVTSVAMLRIAFRIMGPLLPRLANAHTLFNKTLSLLLGAMVDVFGKTAQPSVPAQASEIIDIIDFLHHAVHYEGQGGPVQATSKPRAEVLVLFSRALESLRPDVQHLLSHLTTDVNSSIYAATHPKLVQSPMS
;
A
#
# COMPACT_ATOMS: atom_id res chain seq x y z
N MET A 1 -12.88 8.75 14.63
CA MET A 1 -11.45 9.06 14.92
C MET A 1 -11.02 10.40 14.36
N VAL A 2 -11.11 10.64 13.04
CA VAL A 2 -10.72 11.94 12.44
C VAL A 2 -11.44 13.10 13.13
N GLU A 3 -12.77 13.05 13.28
CA GLU A 3 -13.54 14.08 14.00
C GLU A 3 -13.04 14.33 15.44
N GLN A 4 -12.60 13.30 16.15
CA GLN A 4 -12.06 13.41 17.50
C GLN A 4 -10.72 14.16 17.50
N ILE A 5 -9.82 13.85 16.56
CA ILE A 5 -8.54 14.57 16.38
C ILE A 5 -8.83 16.03 16.00
N LEU A 6 -9.78 16.25 15.08
CA LEU A 6 -10.17 17.56 14.59
C LEU A 6 -10.84 18.44 15.64
N SER A 7 -11.45 17.85 16.69
CA SER A 7 -12.08 18.57 17.79
C SER A 7 -11.08 19.30 18.70
N SER A 8 -9.86 18.78 18.81
CA SER A 8 -8.79 19.34 19.65
C SER A 8 -7.66 19.99 18.84
N SER A 9 -7.56 19.71 17.55
CA SER A 9 -6.56 20.33 16.66
C SER A 9 -7.08 21.66 16.10
N GLN A 10 -6.18 22.57 15.73
CA GLN A 10 -6.48 23.76 14.92
C GLN A 10 -5.79 23.72 13.54
N HIS A 11 -5.05 22.65 13.25
CA HIS A 11 -4.29 22.51 12.01
C HIS A 11 -5.22 22.44 10.78
N THR A 12 -4.76 23.02 9.68
CA THR A 12 -5.40 23.00 8.36
C THR A 12 -4.38 22.55 7.33
N TRP A 13 -4.84 21.96 6.24
CA TRP A 13 -3.99 21.47 5.15
C TRP A 13 -4.22 22.32 3.91
N SER A 14 -3.14 22.60 3.19
CA SER A 14 -3.20 23.27 1.89
C SER A 14 -3.91 22.42 0.84
N ASP A 15 -4.45 23.05 -0.21
CA ASP A 15 -4.97 22.34 -1.39
C ASP A 15 -3.91 21.44 -2.04
N LYS A 16 -2.64 21.87 -2.00
CA LYS A 16 -1.50 21.14 -2.55
C LYS A 16 -1.26 19.82 -1.82
N THR A 17 -1.41 19.79 -0.50
CA THR A 17 -1.34 18.55 0.27
C THR A 17 -2.62 17.73 0.13
N LEU A 18 -3.78 18.38 0.25
CA LEU A 18 -5.08 17.72 0.20
C LEU A 18 -5.32 16.97 -1.11
N ARG A 19 -4.72 17.39 -2.23
CA ARG A 19 -4.84 16.71 -3.53
C ARG A 19 -4.33 15.26 -3.49
N TYR A 20 -3.40 14.94 -2.60
CA TYR A 20 -2.84 13.60 -2.42
C TYR A 20 -3.60 12.74 -1.41
N PHE A 21 -4.52 13.33 -0.64
CA PHE A 21 -5.30 12.59 0.34
C PHE A 21 -6.35 11.74 -0.36
N PRO A 22 -6.73 10.58 0.24
CA PRO A 22 -7.88 9.81 -0.23
C PRO A 22 -9.13 10.71 -0.32
N PRO A 23 -9.99 10.56 -1.35
CA PRO A 23 -11.10 11.48 -1.60
C PRO A 23 -12.00 11.71 -0.38
N VAL A 24 -12.36 10.65 0.35
CA VAL A 24 -13.20 10.75 1.56
C VAL A 24 -12.57 11.63 2.64
N LEU A 25 -11.24 11.50 2.84
CA LEU A 25 -10.53 12.31 3.81
C LEU A 25 -10.42 13.75 3.31
N ARG A 26 -10.10 13.96 2.03
CA ARG A 26 -10.03 15.28 1.42
C ARG A 26 -11.35 16.04 1.57
N ASP A 27 -12.47 15.41 1.24
CA ASP A 27 -13.79 16.04 1.30
C ASP A 27 -14.19 16.40 2.75
N THR A 28 -13.71 15.62 3.73
CA THR A 28 -13.90 15.91 5.17
C THR A 28 -13.05 17.11 5.63
N LEU A 29 -11.89 17.33 5.03
CA LEU A 29 -10.90 18.32 5.49
C LEU A 29 -10.95 19.66 4.75
N VAL A 30 -11.40 19.69 3.48
CA VAL A 30 -11.36 20.88 2.60
C VAL A 30 -12.15 22.08 3.14
N GLY A 31 -13.20 21.84 3.94
CA GLY A 31 -14.05 22.91 4.50
C GLY A 31 -13.56 23.51 5.82
N ARG A 32 -12.38 23.11 6.30
CA ARG A 32 -11.89 23.52 7.63
C ARG A 32 -11.40 24.97 7.59
N VAL A 33 -11.94 25.80 8.49
CA VAL A 33 -11.57 27.22 8.58
C VAL A 33 -10.15 27.37 9.12
N ASP A 34 -9.31 28.04 8.34
CA ASP A 34 -7.98 28.46 8.77
C ASP A 34 -8.08 29.58 9.82
N LYS A 35 -7.54 29.31 11.02
CA LYS A 35 -7.54 30.23 12.15
C LYS A 35 -6.27 31.07 12.27
N ARG A 36 -5.28 30.87 11.39
CA ARG A 36 -4.02 31.65 11.42
C ARG A 36 -4.28 33.14 11.28
N GLY A 37 -5.23 33.54 10.42
CA GLY A 37 -5.65 34.94 10.30
C GLY A 37 -6.16 35.55 11.61
N LEU A 38 -6.94 34.80 12.40
CA LEU A 38 -7.37 35.24 13.73
C LEU A 38 -6.19 35.32 14.70
N ALA A 39 -5.29 34.33 14.70
CA ALA A 39 -4.12 34.33 15.56
C ALA A 39 -3.21 35.55 15.31
N ILE A 40 -3.08 35.98 14.04
CA ILE A 40 -2.37 37.21 13.67
C ILE A 40 -3.12 38.47 14.16
N GLN A 41 -4.44 38.50 14.09
CA GLN A 41 -5.22 39.62 14.64
C GLN A 41 -5.06 39.72 16.16
N GLU A 42 -5.11 38.60 16.88
CA GLU A 42 -4.83 38.55 18.33
C GLU A 42 -3.40 39.02 18.65
N TRP A 43 -2.42 38.62 17.83
CA TRP A 43 -1.05 39.11 17.95
C TRP A 43 -0.99 40.62 17.81
N GLN A 44 -1.57 41.22 16.76
CA GLN A 44 -1.56 42.66 16.53
C GLN A 44 -2.20 43.45 17.70
N GLN A 45 -3.21 42.89 18.37
CA GLN A 45 -3.80 43.50 19.56
C GLN A 45 -2.88 43.44 20.79
N ALA A 46 -2.14 42.34 20.95
CA ALA A 46 -1.24 42.12 22.08
C ALA A 46 0.18 42.69 21.86
N GLU A 47 0.56 42.96 20.61
CA GLU A 47 1.93 43.26 20.17
C GLU A 47 2.60 44.33 21.01
N THR A 48 1.96 45.50 21.17
CA THR A 48 2.55 46.61 21.93
C THR A 48 2.88 46.21 23.37
N THR A 49 1.99 45.45 24.03
CA THR A 49 2.22 45.00 25.41
C THR A 49 3.29 43.92 25.47
N VAL A 50 3.27 42.95 24.56
CA VAL A 50 4.28 41.89 24.49
C VAL A 50 5.67 42.47 24.22
N ILE A 51 5.80 43.40 23.27
CA ILE A 51 7.07 44.06 22.93
C ILE A 51 7.61 44.88 24.11
N ASN A 52 6.73 45.58 24.85
CA ASN A 52 7.15 46.29 26.07
C ASN A 52 7.67 45.32 27.15
N GLN A 53 6.97 44.21 27.36
CA GLN A 53 7.41 43.17 28.32
C GLN A 53 8.73 42.52 27.87
N CYS A 54 8.87 42.23 26.58
CA CYS A 54 10.08 41.66 26.00
C CYS A 54 11.26 42.64 26.11
N THR A 55 11.08 43.93 25.84
CA THR A 55 12.13 44.95 25.99
C THR A 55 12.65 45.03 27.41
N GLN A 56 11.75 44.99 28.41
CA GLN A 56 12.15 45.00 29.83
C GLN A 56 12.88 43.71 30.24
N LEU A 57 12.49 42.58 29.67
CA LEU A 57 13.06 41.26 29.98
C LEU A 57 14.40 41.02 29.28
N LEU A 58 14.55 41.50 28.04
CA LEU A 58 15.54 41.02 27.09
C LEU A 58 16.55 42.08 26.63
N SER A 59 16.41 43.34 27.04
CA SER A 59 17.44 44.33 26.72
C SER A 59 18.81 43.90 27.30
N PRO A 60 19.94 44.30 26.68
CA PRO A 60 21.26 43.93 27.18
C PRO A 60 21.53 44.40 28.62
N SER A 61 20.85 45.47 29.05
CA SER A 61 20.90 46.05 30.39
C SER A 61 19.73 45.60 31.30
N ALA A 62 18.93 44.61 30.89
CA ALA A 62 17.78 44.14 31.64
C ALA A 62 18.16 43.61 33.03
N ASP A 63 17.40 44.01 34.05
CA ASP A 63 17.56 43.51 35.42
C ASP A 63 17.25 42.00 35.48
N PRO A 64 18.21 41.14 35.89
CA PRO A 64 18.01 39.69 36.00
C PRO A 64 16.89 39.29 36.98
N THR A 65 16.45 40.18 37.88
CA THR A 65 15.33 39.92 38.81
C THR A 65 13.97 40.02 38.12
N TYR A 66 13.87 40.75 37.00
CA TYR A 66 12.63 40.90 36.24
C TYR A 66 12.12 39.56 35.67
N VAL A 67 13.02 38.60 35.45
CA VAL A 67 12.68 37.21 35.08
C VAL A 67 11.63 36.61 36.02
N VAL A 68 11.79 36.79 37.34
CA VAL A 68 10.85 36.27 38.35
C VAL A 68 9.49 36.98 38.24
N THR A 69 9.52 38.29 37.99
CA THR A 69 8.30 39.08 37.78
C THR A 69 7.55 38.61 36.53
N TYR A 70 8.26 38.37 35.42
CA TYR A 70 7.66 37.87 34.19
C TYR A 70 7.02 36.49 34.40
N ILE A 71 7.76 35.54 35.00
CA ILE A 71 7.26 34.18 35.24
C ILE A 71 6.07 34.15 36.23
N SER A 72 6.01 35.08 37.18
CA SER A 72 4.92 35.10 38.18
C SER A 72 3.71 35.93 37.76
N ARG A 73 3.89 37.00 36.98
CA ARG A 73 2.84 38.01 36.74
C ARG A 73 2.43 38.17 35.27
N SER A 74 3.18 37.66 34.30
CA SER A 74 2.78 37.76 32.89
C SER A 74 1.52 36.95 32.65
N PHE A 75 0.52 37.57 32.00
CA PHE A 75 -0.71 36.91 31.60
C PHE A 75 -0.40 35.71 30.69
N PRO A 76 -1.03 34.55 30.88
CA PRO A 76 -0.81 33.37 30.04
C PRO A 76 -0.97 33.66 28.54
N GLN A 77 -1.94 34.50 28.18
CA GLN A 77 -2.18 34.94 26.79
C GLN A 77 -1.01 35.72 26.18
N HIS A 78 -0.18 36.39 26.97
CA HIS A 78 0.99 37.12 26.47
C HIS A 78 2.22 36.20 26.41
N ARG A 79 2.28 35.18 27.28
CA ARG A 79 3.40 34.22 27.32
C ARG A 79 3.52 33.41 26.04
N LYS A 80 2.40 33.12 25.36
CA LYS A 80 2.41 32.40 24.05
C LYS A 80 3.11 33.18 22.94
N TYR A 81 3.33 34.48 23.13
CA TYR A 81 3.98 35.37 22.16
C TYR A 81 5.42 35.73 22.51
N LEU A 82 6.02 35.13 23.55
CA LEU A 82 7.38 35.48 23.97
C LEU A 82 8.37 35.32 22.83
N CYS A 83 8.38 34.17 22.16
CA CYS A 83 9.29 33.90 21.04
C CYS A 83 9.02 34.84 19.83
N ALA A 84 7.76 35.17 19.55
CA ALA A 84 7.40 36.14 18.51
C ALA A 84 7.90 37.57 18.85
N GLY A 85 7.75 38.00 20.10
CA GLY A 85 8.26 39.29 20.57
C GLY A 85 9.79 39.37 20.55
N VAL A 86 10.47 38.31 20.95
CA VAL A 86 11.93 38.19 20.83
C VAL A 86 12.34 38.33 19.36
N TRP A 87 11.68 37.59 18.47
CA TRP A 87 11.92 37.62 17.02
C TRP A 87 11.83 39.03 16.44
N ILE A 88 10.76 39.76 16.79
CA ILE A 88 10.55 41.16 16.36
C ILE A 88 11.72 42.03 16.85
N LEU A 89 12.04 41.97 18.15
CA LEU A 89 13.07 42.81 18.77
C LEU A 89 14.48 42.60 18.22
N MET A 90 14.80 41.41 17.71
CA MET A 90 16.10 41.18 17.08
C MET A 90 16.30 42.13 15.90
N HIS A 91 15.29 42.37 15.07
CA HIS A 91 15.41 43.15 13.84
C HIS A 91 16.64 42.80 12.95
N GLY A 92 17.17 41.58 13.02
CA GLY A 92 18.37 41.14 12.29
C GLY A 92 19.68 41.29 13.07
N HIS A 93 19.59 41.78 14.30
CA HIS A 93 20.65 42.02 15.27
C HIS A 93 20.42 41.16 16.52
N PRO A 94 20.59 39.83 16.43
CA PRO A 94 20.36 38.92 17.55
C PRO A 94 21.23 39.21 18.78
N GLU A 95 22.37 39.87 18.61
CA GLU A 95 23.26 40.34 19.68
C GLU A 95 22.59 41.31 20.68
N ASN A 96 21.47 41.93 20.30
CA ASN A 96 20.72 42.85 21.17
C ASN A 96 19.82 42.13 22.19
N ILE A 97 19.72 40.80 22.14
CA ILE A 97 18.86 40.01 23.02
C ILE A 97 19.67 39.39 24.15
N ASN A 98 19.23 39.64 25.39
CA ASN A 98 19.72 38.95 26.58
C ASN A 98 19.23 37.49 26.60
N SER A 99 20.00 36.62 25.97
CA SER A 99 19.72 35.19 25.85
C SER A 99 19.71 34.46 27.19
N ALA A 100 20.44 34.96 28.20
CA ALA A 100 20.45 34.37 29.54
C ALA A 100 19.09 34.51 30.23
N ASN A 101 18.48 35.70 30.17
CA ASN A 101 17.14 35.93 30.70
C ASN A 101 16.09 35.12 29.93
N LEU A 102 16.18 35.10 28.59
CA LEU A 102 15.29 34.31 27.74
C LEU A 102 15.36 32.82 28.08
N ALA A 103 16.57 32.27 28.21
CA ALA A 103 16.77 30.87 28.59
C ALA A 103 16.12 30.56 29.95
N ARG A 104 16.31 31.43 30.95
CA ARG A 104 15.70 31.24 32.28
C ARG A 104 14.17 31.21 32.22
N VAL A 105 13.55 32.05 31.41
CA VAL A 105 12.08 32.05 31.23
C VAL A 105 11.61 30.79 30.51
N LEU A 106 12.21 30.45 29.36
CA LEU A 106 11.81 29.28 28.57
C LEU A 106 11.94 27.96 29.36
N ARG A 107 12.90 27.87 30.29
CA ARG A 107 13.11 26.71 31.16
C ARG A 107 12.00 26.48 32.18
N GLU A 108 11.22 27.51 32.48
CA GLU A 108 10.05 27.43 33.37
C GLU A 108 8.75 27.13 32.61
N PHE A 109 8.73 27.31 31.29
CA PHE A 109 7.57 26.97 30.47
C PHE A 109 7.42 25.45 30.34
N SER A 110 6.17 24.99 30.23
CA SER A 110 5.90 23.60 29.89
C SER A 110 6.31 23.29 28.44
N PRO A 111 6.58 22.01 28.08
CA PRO A 111 6.83 21.64 26.70
C PRO A 111 5.71 22.07 25.73
N GLU A 112 4.46 22.02 26.18
CA GLU A 112 3.29 22.49 25.43
C GLU A 112 3.35 24.01 25.22
N GLU A 113 3.62 24.80 26.27
CA GLU A 113 3.77 26.25 26.16
C GLU A 113 4.91 26.66 25.23
N VAL A 114 6.03 25.93 25.23
CA VAL A 114 7.14 26.17 24.30
C VAL A 114 6.75 25.80 22.87
N THR A 115 6.00 24.71 22.68
CA THR A 115 5.49 24.34 21.35
C THR A 115 4.56 25.42 20.82
N ASP A 116 3.60 25.89 21.62
CA ASP A 116 2.69 26.98 21.24
C ASP A 116 3.44 28.27 20.90
N ASN A 117 4.49 28.60 21.67
CA ASN A 117 5.36 29.73 21.38
C ASN A 117 6.07 29.61 20.04
N ILE A 118 6.55 28.41 19.68
CA ILE A 118 7.22 28.15 18.41
C ILE A 118 6.25 28.32 17.24
N TYR A 119 5.07 27.70 17.30
CA TYR A 119 4.06 27.83 16.25
C TYR A 119 3.60 29.28 16.07
N THR A 120 3.37 29.98 17.18
CA THR A 120 2.99 31.39 17.17
C THR A 120 4.11 32.28 16.60
N MET A 121 5.36 32.02 16.95
CA MET A 121 6.51 32.72 16.37
C MET A 121 6.61 32.50 14.86
N VAL A 122 6.38 31.27 14.38
CA VAL A 122 6.38 30.95 12.94
C VAL A 122 5.26 31.71 12.23
N ASP A 123 4.05 31.73 12.77
CA ASP A 123 2.93 32.50 12.20
C ASP A 123 3.26 33.99 12.06
N VAL A 124 3.77 34.60 13.14
CA VAL A 124 4.15 36.02 13.14
C VAL A 124 5.32 36.28 12.18
N LEU A 125 6.31 35.40 12.14
CA LEU A 125 7.46 35.49 11.24
C LEU A 125 7.01 35.49 9.77
N LEU A 126 6.17 34.54 9.38
CA LEU A 126 5.68 34.43 8.00
C LEU A 126 4.77 35.61 7.64
N HIS A 127 3.91 36.04 8.57
CA HIS A 127 3.11 37.26 8.37
C HIS A 127 3.99 38.48 8.12
N GLN A 128 5.05 38.66 8.91
CA GLN A 128 5.96 39.80 8.73
C GLN A 128 6.71 39.74 7.40
N ILE A 129 7.15 38.55 6.96
CA ILE A 129 7.77 38.38 5.63
C ILE A 129 6.82 38.87 4.54
N HIS A 130 5.55 38.49 4.58
CA HIS A 130 4.56 38.95 3.61
C HIS A 130 4.32 40.47 3.65
N VAL A 131 4.23 41.05 4.85
CA VAL A 131 4.05 42.50 5.01
C VAL A 131 5.25 43.27 4.44
N GLU A 132 6.48 42.84 4.73
CA GLU A 132 7.68 43.49 4.22
C GLU A 132 7.88 43.28 2.71
N LEU A 133 7.48 42.13 2.18
CA LEU A 133 7.45 41.88 0.73
C LEU A 133 6.51 42.87 0.03
N GLN A 134 5.32 43.09 0.59
CA GLN A 134 4.36 44.08 0.09
C GLN A 134 4.89 45.52 0.16
N ARG A 135 5.79 45.81 1.11
CA ARG A 135 6.50 47.10 1.23
C ARG A 135 7.68 47.24 0.25
N GLY A 136 7.95 46.22 -0.57
CA GLY A 136 8.99 46.24 -1.60
C GLY A 136 10.36 45.76 -1.13
N HIS A 137 10.47 45.15 0.06
CA HIS A 137 11.72 44.56 0.51
C HIS A 137 12.05 43.27 -0.29
N PRO A 138 13.32 43.07 -0.67
CA PRO A 138 13.72 41.91 -1.44
C PRO A 138 13.61 40.62 -0.62
N LEU A 139 12.96 39.61 -1.19
CA LEU A 139 12.67 38.34 -0.51
C LEU A 139 13.93 37.66 0.03
N GLN A 140 15.02 37.67 -0.73
CA GLN A 140 16.27 37.01 -0.34
C GLN A 140 16.84 37.58 0.97
N ASP A 141 16.74 38.90 1.16
CA ASP A 141 17.22 39.56 2.38
C ASP A 141 16.32 39.21 3.57
N LEU A 142 15.00 39.15 3.34
CA LEU A 142 14.03 38.73 4.35
C LEU A 142 14.27 37.29 4.80
N LEU A 143 14.49 36.35 3.87
CA LEU A 143 14.78 34.95 4.18
C LEU A 143 16.14 34.78 4.86
N THR A 144 17.15 35.55 4.46
CA THR A 144 18.48 35.52 5.09
C THR A 144 18.39 36.03 6.54
N LYS A 145 17.63 37.11 6.76
CA LYS A 145 17.33 37.64 8.10
C LYS A 145 16.53 36.64 8.94
N ALA A 146 15.51 36.00 8.34
CA ALA A 146 14.74 34.89 8.91
C ALA A 146 15.68 33.81 9.46
N ALA A 147 16.54 33.28 8.60
CA ALA A 147 17.47 32.22 8.92
C ALA A 147 18.51 32.63 9.97
N ALA A 148 19.05 33.86 9.92
CA ALA A 148 20.06 34.33 10.86
C ALA A 148 19.53 34.44 12.30
N ASN A 149 18.36 35.03 12.48
CA ASN A 149 17.72 35.13 13.78
C ASN A 149 17.22 33.74 14.28
N LEU A 150 16.71 32.87 13.41
CA LEU A 150 16.34 31.49 13.83
C LEU A 150 17.59 30.69 14.25
N ALA A 151 18.73 30.92 13.61
CA ALA A 151 20.00 30.33 14.01
C ALA A 151 20.42 30.75 15.44
N PHE A 152 20.10 31.97 15.88
CA PHE A 152 20.32 32.38 17.27
C PHE A 152 19.57 31.49 18.26
N PHE A 153 18.30 31.20 17.98
CA PHE A 153 17.47 30.34 18.83
C PHE A 153 17.98 28.90 18.85
N VAL A 154 18.32 28.34 17.70
CA VAL A 154 18.53 26.89 17.57
C VAL A 154 19.99 26.49 17.72
N TRP A 155 20.93 27.29 17.22
CA TRP A 155 22.34 26.91 17.12
C TRP A 155 23.25 27.70 18.06
N THR A 156 23.04 29.01 18.20
CA THR A 156 23.94 29.85 19.01
C THR A 156 23.70 29.67 20.50
N HIS A 157 22.44 29.72 20.92
CA HIS A 157 22.07 29.59 22.32
C HIS A 157 21.27 28.32 22.63
N GLU A 158 20.82 27.59 21.61
CA GLU A 158 20.13 26.29 21.73
C GLU A 158 18.94 26.37 22.68
N LEU A 159 18.13 27.42 22.49
CA LEU A 159 16.99 27.83 23.30
C LEU A 159 15.69 27.10 22.92
N LEU A 160 15.57 26.65 21.67
CA LEU A 160 14.38 26.01 21.14
C LEU A 160 14.70 24.66 20.48
N PRO A 161 13.83 23.64 20.63
CA PRO A 161 13.97 22.37 19.93
C PRO A 161 13.79 22.54 18.42
N LEU A 162 14.83 22.18 17.66
CA LEU A 162 14.85 22.26 16.20
C LEU A 162 13.74 21.44 15.54
N ASP A 163 13.51 20.22 16.02
CA ASP A 163 12.52 19.31 15.44
C ASP A 163 11.11 19.91 15.49
N ILE A 164 10.75 20.56 16.59
CA ILE A 164 9.46 21.23 16.74
C ILE A 164 9.37 22.48 15.86
N LEU A 165 10.45 23.26 15.74
CA LEU A 165 10.51 24.42 14.83
C LEU A 165 10.31 24.00 13.37
N VAL A 166 10.98 22.93 12.95
CA VAL A 166 10.85 22.41 11.59
C VAL A 166 9.44 21.89 11.34
N LEU A 167 8.85 21.16 12.30
CA LEU A 167 7.45 20.74 12.22
C LEU A 167 6.50 21.94 12.08
N ALA A 168 6.68 22.97 12.91
CA ALA A 168 5.86 24.18 12.83
C ALA A 168 5.97 24.90 11.49
N LEU A 169 7.15 24.93 10.87
CA LEU A 169 7.36 25.49 9.54
C LEU A 169 6.70 24.65 8.44
N ILE A 170 6.88 23.33 8.45
CA ILE A 170 6.31 22.47 7.40
C ILE A 170 4.81 22.25 7.53
N ASP A 171 4.24 22.47 8.71
CA ASP A 171 2.80 22.55 8.96
C ASP A 171 2.16 23.80 8.35
N ARG A 172 2.96 24.75 7.85
CA ARG A 172 2.54 25.88 7.01
C ARG A 172 2.80 25.52 5.55
N ASP A 173 2.20 24.41 5.15
CA ASP A 173 2.43 23.71 3.88
C ASP A 173 1.98 24.48 2.63
N ASP A 174 1.21 25.55 2.80
CA ASP A 174 0.81 26.50 1.77
C ASP A 174 1.79 27.66 1.56
N ASP A 175 2.75 27.87 2.47
CA ASP A 175 3.73 28.96 2.40
C ASP A 175 5.12 28.47 1.96
N LEU A 176 5.49 28.80 0.72
CA LEU A 176 6.80 28.43 0.17
C LEU A 176 7.98 29.02 0.97
N HIS A 177 7.79 30.18 1.61
CA HIS A 177 8.85 30.80 2.42
C HIS A 177 9.19 29.94 3.63
N ALA A 178 8.20 29.28 4.24
CA ALA A 178 8.41 28.37 5.35
C ALA A 178 9.30 27.19 4.94
N LEU A 179 9.03 26.59 3.78
CA LEU A 179 9.85 25.51 3.22
C LEU A 179 11.27 25.98 2.89
N HIS A 180 11.44 27.17 2.31
CA HIS A 180 12.77 27.75 2.05
C HIS A 180 13.57 27.99 3.35
N ILE A 181 12.92 28.41 4.43
CA ILE A 181 13.55 28.56 5.74
C ILE A 181 14.00 27.21 6.27
N VAL A 182 13.17 26.16 6.16
CA VAL A 182 13.55 24.79 6.57
C VAL A 182 14.81 24.33 5.83
N ILE A 183 14.87 24.51 4.51
CA ILE A 183 16.07 24.18 3.72
C ILE A 183 17.28 24.97 4.21
N SER A 184 17.11 26.27 4.46
CA SER A 184 18.20 27.13 4.95
C SER A 184 18.73 26.67 6.31
N LEU A 185 17.85 26.22 7.22
CA LEU A 185 18.23 25.64 8.50
C LEU A 185 18.96 24.30 8.34
N PHE A 186 18.52 23.47 7.39
CA PHE A 186 19.12 22.18 7.09
C PHE A 186 20.50 22.29 6.43
N GLU A 187 20.83 23.42 5.81
CA GLU A 187 22.12 23.65 5.15
C GLU A 187 23.20 24.23 6.08
N ARG A 188 22.83 24.58 7.33
CA ARG A 188 23.72 25.18 8.32
C ARG A 188 24.87 24.25 8.73
N GLN A 189 26.07 24.80 8.84
CA GLN A 189 27.27 24.02 9.20
C GLN A 189 27.17 23.45 10.62
N GLU A 190 26.47 24.14 11.50
CA GLU A 190 26.21 23.76 12.88
C GLU A 190 25.49 22.40 12.96
N LEU A 191 24.45 22.21 12.13
CA LEU A 191 23.73 20.94 12.04
C LEU A 191 24.61 19.83 11.45
N HIS A 192 25.35 20.11 10.37
CA HIS A 192 26.28 19.13 9.79
C HIS A 192 27.33 18.67 10.79
N GLN A 193 27.82 19.58 11.65
CA GLN A 193 28.77 19.24 12.70
C GLN A 193 28.13 18.35 13.79
N ARG A 194 26.89 18.65 14.19
CA ARG A 194 26.11 17.79 15.11
C ARG A 194 25.92 16.38 14.54
N MET A 195 25.56 16.26 13.26
CA MET A 195 25.42 14.96 12.59
C MET A 195 26.74 14.18 12.52
N ARG A 196 27.86 14.85 12.21
CA ARG A 196 29.19 14.20 12.22
C ARG A 196 29.51 13.61 13.60
N LEU A 197 29.23 14.37 14.67
CA LEU A 197 29.42 13.88 16.04
C LEU A 197 28.49 12.71 16.35
N PHE A 198 27.23 12.78 15.93
CA PHE A 198 26.27 11.69 16.07
C PHE A 198 26.78 10.41 15.40
N PHE A 199 27.26 10.46 14.16
CA PHE A 199 27.79 9.28 13.46
C PHE A 199 29.01 8.68 14.15
N LEU A 200 29.94 9.52 14.62
CA LEU A 200 31.13 9.08 15.35
C LEU A 200 30.78 8.40 16.68
N ALA A 201 29.75 8.89 17.36
CA ALA A 201 29.34 8.38 18.67
C ALA A 201 28.43 7.15 18.59
N ARG A 202 27.50 7.13 17.64
CA ARG A 202 26.44 6.11 17.54
C ARG A 202 26.95 4.76 17.05
N GLY A 203 27.98 4.75 16.20
CA GLY A 203 28.37 3.56 15.44
C GLY A 203 27.38 3.28 14.30
N PRO A 204 27.41 2.10 13.67
CA PRO A 204 26.53 1.77 12.55
C PRO A 204 25.05 1.60 12.96
N PRO A 205 24.10 1.73 12.02
CA PRO A 205 22.66 1.58 12.30
C PRO A 205 22.29 0.27 12.99
N GLU A 206 22.94 -0.83 12.60
CA GLU A 206 22.78 -2.18 13.15
C GLU A 206 23.49 -2.33 14.51
N HIS A 207 23.19 -1.42 15.44
CA HIS A 207 23.79 -1.34 16.76
C HIS A 207 23.61 -2.61 17.59
N TRP A 208 22.56 -3.40 17.35
CA TRP A 208 22.33 -4.71 17.99
C TRP A 208 23.35 -5.80 17.58
N LEU A 209 24.05 -5.63 16.45
CA LEU A 209 25.13 -6.54 16.04
C LEU A 209 26.43 -6.31 16.83
N HIS A 210 26.49 -5.24 17.63
CA HIS A 210 27.67 -4.83 18.35
C HIS A 210 27.53 -5.20 19.83
N THR A 211 28.46 -6.02 20.34
CA THR A 211 28.47 -6.49 21.74
C THR A 211 29.22 -5.55 22.70
N GLY A 212 29.76 -4.44 22.19
CA GLY A 212 30.49 -3.45 22.97
C GLY A 212 29.57 -2.58 23.84
N MET A 213 30.12 -2.01 24.92
CA MET A 213 29.40 -1.02 25.71
C MET A 213 29.08 0.23 24.86
N PHE A 214 27.80 0.62 24.83
CA PHE A 214 27.41 1.85 24.15
C PHE A 214 28.00 3.07 24.85
N LYS A 215 28.80 3.85 24.13
CA LYS A 215 29.44 5.06 24.67
C LYS A 215 28.43 6.22 24.66
N ARG A 216 27.98 6.61 25.85
CA ARG A 216 27.07 7.75 26.00
C ARG A 216 27.80 9.05 25.71
N MET A 217 27.18 9.91 24.91
CA MET A 217 27.60 11.29 24.75
C MET A 217 27.17 12.12 25.95
N GLU A 218 27.91 13.19 26.21
CA GLU A 218 27.50 14.20 27.19
C GLU A 218 26.16 14.80 26.78
N LEU A 219 25.21 14.89 27.71
CA LEU A 219 23.82 15.26 27.44
C LEU A 219 23.68 16.59 26.71
N GLN A 220 24.39 17.62 27.19
CA GLN A 220 24.40 18.94 26.57
C GLN A 220 24.97 18.91 25.15
N LYS A 221 25.97 18.07 24.88
CA LYS A 221 26.52 17.88 23.52
C LYS A 221 25.59 17.11 22.60
N ALA A 222 24.72 16.25 23.12
CA ALA A 222 23.76 15.49 22.33
C ALA A 222 22.48 16.29 22.04
N LEU A 223 21.92 16.97 23.04
CA LEU A 223 20.60 17.62 22.97
C LEU A 223 20.63 19.14 22.96
N GLY A 224 21.75 19.75 23.33
CA GLY A 224 21.88 21.19 23.47
C GLY A 224 21.29 21.75 24.77
N ASN A 225 21.50 23.05 24.98
CA ASN A 225 21.31 23.71 26.29
C ASN A 225 19.89 23.63 26.86
N TYR A 226 18.86 23.82 26.04
CA TYR A 226 17.47 23.84 26.50
C TYR A 226 17.00 22.45 26.94
N LEU A 227 17.20 21.45 26.06
CA LEU A 227 16.74 20.08 26.29
C LEU A 227 17.54 19.35 27.37
N SER A 228 18.81 19.72 27.59
CA SER A 228 19.64 19.13 28.64
C SER A 228 19.43 19.75 30.03
N TRP A 229 18.51 20.71 30.19
CA TRP A 229 18.47 21.56 31.39
C TRP A 229 18.04 20.87 32.68
N LYS A 230 17.12 19.90 32.63
CA LYS A 230 16.64 19.20 33.83
C LYS A 230 17.05 17.73 33.77
N ASP A 231 17.73 17.26 34.81
CA ASP A 231 18.09 15.84 35.05
C ASP A 231 16.84 14.99 35.37
N ARG A 232 15.86 14.96 34.47
CA ARG A 232 14.58 14.27 34.74
C ARG A 232 14.64 12.79 34.40
N PHE A 233 15.46 12.37 33.42
CA PHE A 233 15.46 10.99 32.94
C PHE A 233 16.83 10.54 32.43
N PRO A 234 17.17 9.24 32.54
CA PRO A 234 18.40 8.70 31.96
C PRO A 234 18.31 8.73 30.43
N VAL A 235 19.05 9.64 29.81
CA VAL A 235 19.19 9.70 28.35
C VAL A 235 20.23 8.69 27.90
N VAL A 236 19.81 7.75 27.06
CA VAL A 236 20.66 6.68 26.53
C VAL A 236 20.92 6.85 25.04
N PHE A 237 19.91 7.26 24.28
CA PHE A 237 19.96 7.30 22.82
C PHE A 237 19.54 8.64 22.22
N ASP A 238 19.07 9.58 23.05
CA ASP A 238 18.58 10.87 22.58
C ASP A 238 19.73 11.73 22.03
N ASP A 239 19.50 12.29 20.86
CA ASP A 239 20.41 13.18 20.16
C ASP A 239 19.56 14.06 19.23
N ILE A 240 19.97 15.31 19.01
CA ILE A 240 19.27 16.22 18.09
C ILE A 240 19.15 15.64 16.67
N ALA A 241 20.17 14.92 16.20
CA ALA A 241 20.13 14.26 14.89
C ALA A 241 19.11 13.10 14.88
N ALA A 242 19.01 12.35 15.97
CA ALA A 242 18.03 11.27 16.10
C ALA A 242 16.58 11.82 16.14
N ARG A 243 16.37 12.98 16.77
CA ARG A 243 15.05 13.66 16.79
C ARG A 243 14.60 14.14 15.41
N LEU A 244 15.54 14.41 14.50
CA LEU A 244 15.23 14.78 13.11
C LEU A 244 14.88 13.59 12.21
N LEU A 245 15.20 12.35 12.60
CA LEU A 245 14.91 11.16 11.80
C LEU A 245 13.45 11.06 11.36
N PRO A 246 12.43 11.22 12.24
CA PRO A 246 11.04 11.19 11.81
C PRO A 246 10.59 12.47 11.08
N VAL A 247 11.31 13.59 11.24
CA VAL A 247 10.92 14.90 10.68
C VAL A 247 11.37 15.05 9.22
N ILE A 248 12.57 14.57 8.87
CA ILE A 248 13.10 14.66 7.50
C ILE A 248 12.18 14.02 6.45
N PRO A 249 11.62 12.81 6.65
CA PRO A 249 10.58 12.26 5.79
C PRO A 249 9.42 13.21 5.55
N LEU A 250 8.89 13.86 6.59
CA LEU A 250 7.78 14.81 6.46
C LEU A 250 8.18 16.04 5.64
N VAL A 251 9.39 16.57 5.83
CA VAL A 251 9.93 17.65 5.00
C VAL A 251 9.97 17.23 3.53
N ILE A 252 10.43 16.01 3.23
CA ILE A 252 10.48 15.48 1.86
C ILE A 252 9.06 15.41 1.26
N TYR A 253 8.06 14.95 2.01
CA TYR A 253 6.67 14.90 1.55
C TYR A 253 6.17 16.30 1.21
N ARG A 254 6.40 17.28 2.09
CA ARG A 254 5.94 18.67 1.93
C ARG A 254 6.57 19.36 0.74
N LEU A 255 7.84 19.06 0.45
CA LEU A 255 8.53 19.53 -0.75
C LEU A 255 7.96 18.91 -2.03
N ILE A 256 7.67 17.60 -2.04
CA ILE A 256 7.04 16.93 -3.18
C ILE A 256 5.63 17.48 -3.42
N GLU A 257 4.83 17.63 -2.36
CA GLU A 257 3.47 18.17 -2.43
C GLU A 257 3.45 19.61 -3.00
N ASN A 258 4.51 20.38 -2.76
CA ASN A 258 4.70 21.73 -3.26
C ASN A 258 5.44 21.82 -4.61
N ASP A 259 5.60 20.71 -5.32
CA ASP A 259 6.30 20.62 -6.61
C ASP A 259 7.78 21.09 -6.53
N ALA A 260 8.36 21.12 -5.33
CA ALA A 260 9.74 21.53 -5.05
C ALA A 260 10.72 20.33 -5.11
N THR A 261 10.67 19.57 -6.21
CA THR A 261 11.38 18.29 -6.34
C THR A 261 12.90 18.43 -6.26
N ASP A 262 13.47 19.52 -6.78
CA ASP A 262 14.93 19.77 -6.69
C ASP A 262 15.41 19.94 -5.24
N LEU A 263 14.59 20.57 -4.39
CA LEU A 263 14.88 20.72 -2.96
C LEU A 263 14.73 19.37 -2.24
N ALA A 264 13.71 18.58 -2.58
CA ALA A 264 13.54 17.23 -2.03
C ALA A 264 14.75 16.34 -2.37
N GLU A 265 15.24 16.38 -3.60
CA GLU A 265 16.45 15.69 -4.03
C GLU A 265 17.67 16.13 -3.21
N ARG A 266 17.83 17.45 -3.01
CA ARG A 266 18.94 18.00 -2.23
C ARG A 266 18.92 17.52 -0.78
N VAL A 267 17.75 17.53 -0.13
CA VAL A 267 17.57 17.00 1.24
C VAL A 267 17.92 15.51 1.30
N LEU A 268 17.42 14.69 0.36
CA LEU A 268 17.74 13.26 0.28
C LEU A 268 19.24 13.02 0.15
N VAL A 269 19.96 13.82 -0.64
CA VAL A 269 21.42 13.71 -0.80
C VAL A 269 22.15 14.09 0.49
N ILE A 270 21.81 15.22 1.10
CA ILE A 270 22.47 15.72 2.32
C ILE A 270 22.26 14.73 3.48
N TYR A 271 21.04 14.21 3.63
CA TYR A 271 20.63 13.43 4.79
C TYR A 271 20.63 11.92 4.57
N LYS A 272 21.09 11.41 3.42
CA LYS A 272 21.17 9.97 3.12
C LYS A 272 21.81 9.15 4.26
N GLN A 273 22.94 9.61 4.79
CA GLN A 273 23.65 8.89 5.85
C GLN A 273 22.84 8.85 7.16
N LEU A 274 22.10 9.92 7.47
CA LEU A 274 21.23 9.95 8.65
C LEU A 274 20.01 9.04 8.46
N LEU A 275 19.37 9.09 7.29
CA LEU A 275 18.23 8.24 6.96
C LEU A 275 18.55 6.73 7.01
N ALA A 276 19.82 6.34 6.89
CA ALA A 276 20.25 4.95 7.12
C ALA A 276 19.96 4.46 8.55
N TYR A 277 19.83 5.38 9.53
CA TYR A 277 19.43 5.11 10.92
C TYR A 277 17.91 5.16 11.14
N HIS A 278 17.12 5.48 10.11
CA HIS A 278 15.66 5.51 10.24
C HIS A 278 15.16 4.07 10.47
N PRO A 279 14.39 3.81 11.55
CA PRO A 279 13.96 2.46 11.90
C PRO A 279 12.99 1.86 10.87
N LEU A 280 12.32 2.72 10.08
CA LEU A 280 11.35 2.35 9.05
C LEU A 280 11.81 2.80 7.65
N ARG A 281 13.09 2.59 7.30
CA ARG A 281 13.66 3.08 6.03
C ARG A 281 13.06 2.42 4.78
N PHE A 282 12.74 1.13 4.82
CA PHE A 282 12.10 0.40 3.72
C PHE A 282 10.65 0.83 3.55
N THR A 283 9.92 0.88 4.66
CA THR A 283 8.55 1.38 4.69
C THR A 283 8.49 2.82 4.16
N PHE A 284 9.42 3.69 4.59
CA PHE A 284 9.53 5.05 4.05
C PHE A 284 9.70 5.07 2.53
N VAL A 285 10.66 4.30 1.98
CA VAL A 285 10.91 4.28 0.53
C VAL A 285 9.70 3.73 -0.24
N ARG A 286 9.11 2.63 0.23
CA ARG A 286 7.88 2.07 -0.34
C ARG A 286 6.74 3.09 -0.33
N ASP A 287 6.47 3.70 0.81
CA ASP A 287 5.33 4.59 1.00
C ASP A 287 5.46 5.87 0.21
N VAL A 288 6.65 6.46 0.12
CA VAL A 288 6.89 7.63 -0.75
C VAL A 288 6.60 7.29 -2.20
N LEU A 289 7.13 6.16 -2.69
CA LEU A 289 6.94 5.73 -4.08
C LEU A 289 5.47 5.41 -4.39
N ALA A 290 4.77 4.78 -3.44
CA ALA A 290 3.37 4.41 -3.59
C ALA A 290 2.43 5.63 -3.49
N TYR A 291 2.62 6.47 -2.48
CA TYR A 291 1.77 7.64 -2.21
C TYR A 291 1.88 8.70 -3.31
N PHE A 292 3.08 8.90 -3.86
CA PHE A 292 3.32 9.83 -4.96
C PHE A 292 3.43 9.14 -6.33
N TYR A 293 2.92 7.92 -6.48
CA TYR A 293 2.99 7.18 -7.73
C TYR A 293 2.46 8.01 -8.91
N GLY A 294 3.19 8.01 -10.03
CA GLY A 294 2.88 8.82 -11.22
C GLY A 294 3.24 10.31 -11.14
N HIS A 295 3.68 10.81 -9.98
CA HIS A 295 4.01 12.23 -9.77
C HIS A 295 5.50 12.48 -9.51
N LEU A 296 6.32 11.44 -9.42
CA LEU A 296 7.75 11.53 -9.15
C LEU A 296 8.57 11.53 -10.45
N SER A 297 9.61 12.37 -10.51
CA SER A 297 10.60 12.30 -11.59
C SER A 297 11.51 11.08 -11.42
N GLY A 298 12.01 10.51 -12.52
CA GLY A 298 12.94 9.37 -12.45
C GLY A 298 14.22 9.68 -11.65
N LYS A 299 14.70 10.93 -11.70
CA LYS A 299 15.83 11.39 -10.89
C LYS A 299 15.52 11.34 -9.40
N LEU A 300 14.34 11.82 -9.00
CA LEU A 300 13.89 11.79 -7.61
C LEU A 300 13.66 10.35 -7.11
N ILE A 301 13.07 9.47 -7.94
CA ILE A 301 12.93 8.03 -7.63
C ILE A 301 14.30 7.41 -7.28
N VAL A 302 15.33 7.65 -8.10
CA VAL A 302 16.69 7.15 -7.82
C VAL A 302 17.25 7.74 -6.51
N ARG A 303 16.95 9.00 -6.18
CA ARG A 303 17.36 9.60 -4.90
C ARG A 303 16.66 8.97 -3.70
N ILE A 304 15.38 8.63 -3.83
CA ILE A 304 14.61 7.93 -2.79
C ILE A 304 15.19 6.52 -2.58
N LEU A 305 15.41 5.76 -3.65
CA LEU A 305 15.99 4.40 -3.59
C LEU A 305 17.37 4.37 -2.92
N ASN A 306 18.15 5.43 -3.10
CA ASN A 306 19.48 5.55 -2.50
C ASN A 306 19.48 5.53 -0.96
N VAL A 307 18.32 5.74 -0.31
CA VAL A 307 18.17 5.59 1.14
C VAL A 307 18.40 4.14 1.60
N LEU A 308 18.11 3.15 0.75
CA LEU A 308 18.25 1.72 1.09
C LEU A 308 19.65 1.15 0.85
N ASP A 309 20.58 1.93 0.29
CA ASP A 309 21.87 1.41 -0.21
C ASP A 309 21.66 0.21 -1.18
N ILE A 310 21.20 0.53 -2.39
CA ILE A 310 20.79 -0.42 -3.45
C ILE A 310 21.80 -1.57 -3.64
N SER A 311 23.10 -1.33 -3.40
CA SER A 311 24.17 -2.34 -3.53
C SER A 311 24.09 -3.49 -2.52
N LYS A 312 23.42 -3.30 -1.39
CA LYS A 312 23.31 -4.27 -0.29
C LYS A 312 21.94 -4.95 -0.22
N ILE A 313 20.98 -4.49 -1.03
CA ILE A 313 19.61 -4.97 -1.00
C ILE A 313 19.42 -6.01 -2.12
N PRO A 314 18.66 -7.09 -1.88
CA PRO A 314 18.44 -8.16 -2.87
C PRO A 314 17.44 -7.72 -3.97
N PHE A 315 17.75 -6.65 -4.68
CA PHE A 315 17.05 -6.28 -5.91
C PHE A 315 17.40 -7.24 -7.05
N SER A 316 16.52 -7.37 -8.03
CA SER A 316 16.75 -8.15 -9.24
C SER A 316 18.01 -7.67 -9.98
N GLU A 317 18.84 -8.58 -10.50
CA GLU A 317 20.15 -8.27 -11.11
C GLU A 317 20.06 -7.21 -12.24
N GLY A 318 18.96 -7.16 -12.99
CA GLY A 318 18.73 -6.18 -14.06
C GLY A 318 18.15 -4.83 -13.59
N PHE A 319 17.65 -4.74 -12.36
CA PHE A 319 16.92 -3.55 -11.88
C PHE A 319 17.71 -2.24 -12.00
N PRO A 320 19.00 -2.15 -11.59
CA PRO A 320 19.79 -0.92 -11.73
C PRO A 320 19.90 -0.39 -13.16
N GLN A 321 19.83 -1.26 -14.16
CA GLN A 321 19.91 -0.89 -15.58
C GLN A 321 18.62 -0.23 -16.07
N HIS A 322 17.47 -0.58 -15.48
CA HIS A 322 16.15 -0.08 -15.86
C HIS A 322 15.81 1.27 -15.20
N ILE A 323 16.36 1.55 -14.02
CA ILE A 323 16.17 2.85 -13.33
C ILE A 323 17.19 3.92 -13.74
N SER A 324 18.17 3.55 -14.59
CA SER A 324 19.18 4.49 -15.06
C SER A 324 18.56 5.56 -15.97
N PRO A 325 18.91 6.86 -15.80
CA PRO A 325 18.26 7.95 -16.53
C PRO A 325 18.41 7.85 -18.06
N SER A 326 19.43 7.14 -18.55
CA SER A 326 19.67 6.86 -19.97
C SER A 326 18.69 5.86 -20.60
N ASN A 327 17.98 5.04 -19.80
CA ASN A 327 17.09 3.97 -20.25
C ASN A 327 15.60 4.22 -19.88
N SER A 328 15.27 5.47 -19.54
CA SER A 328 14.02 5.90 -18.86
C SER A 328 12.71 5.75 -19.67
N SER A 329 12.67 4.99 -20.75
CA SER A 329 11.45 4.77 -21.54
C SER A 329 11.24 3.34 -22.04
N THR A 330 12.19 2.43 -21.80
CA THR A 330 12.06 1.04 -22.28
C THR A 330 11.46 0.17 -21.19
N CYS A 331 10.26 -0.37 -21.44
CA CYS A 331 9.66 -1.36 -20.55
C CYS A 331 10.59 -2.57 -20.40
N PRO A 332 10.83 -3.07 -19.17
CA PRO A 332 11.60 -4.29 -18.99
C PRO A 332 11.00 -5.45 -19.79
N PRO A 333 11.83 -6.37 -20.29
CA PRO A 333 11.33 -7.51 -21.04
C PRO A 333 10.46 -8.42 -20.15
N PRO A 334 9.57 -9.24 -20.73
CA PRO A 334 8.74 -10.20 -19.99
C PRO A 334 9.55 -11.11 -19.03
N ASP A 335 10.77 -11.48 -19.41
CA ASP A 335 11.69 -12.28 -18.57
C ASP A 335 12.03 -11.61 -17.23
N TYR A 336 12.08 -10.28 -17.18
CA TYR A 336 12.31 -9.53 -15.95
C TYR A 336 11.16 -9.73 -14.97
N PHE A 337 9.92 -9.52 -15.42
CA PHE A 337 8.72 -9.72 -14.60
C PHE A 337 8.54 -11.19 -14.20
N ALA A 338 8.84 -12.15 -15.10
CA ALA A 338 8.75 -13.57 -14.77
C ALA A 338 9.81 -13.99 -13.72
N SER A 339 11.02 -13.44 -13.80
CA SER A 339 12.06 -13.64 -12.79
C SER A 339 11.68 -13.06 -11.44
N LEU A 340 11.03 -11.88 -11.43
CA LEU A 340 10.49 -11.27 -10.21
C LEU A 340 9.44 -12.17 -9.55
N LEU A 341 8.48 -12.70 -10.34
CA LEU A 341 7.46 -13.64 -9.85
C LEU A 341 8.08 -14.93 -9.32
N LEU A 342 9.09 -15.48 -10.01
CA LEU A 342 9.81 -16.67 -9.55
C LEU A 342 10.53 -16.42 -8.22
N GLY A 343 11.12 -15.23 -8.04
CA GLY A 343 11.71 -14.79 -6.78
C GLY A 343 10.70 -14.81 -5.63
N LEU A 344 9.47 -14.37 -5.87
CA LEU A 344 8.38 -14.45 -4.89
C LEU A 344 7.94 -15.89 -4.62
N VAL A 345 7.82 -16.74 -5.64
CA VAL A 345 7.48 -18.16 -5.46
C VAL A 345 8.50 -18.85 -4.54
N ASN A 346 9.79 -18.59 -4.73
CA ASN A 346 10.84 -19.27 -3.99
C ASN A 346 11.00 -18.79 -2.53
N ASN A 347 10.61 -17.55 -2.22
CA ASN A 347 10.94 -16.91 -0.94
C ASN A 347 9.74 -16.38 -0.14
N VAL A 348 8.58 -16.23 -0.79
CA VAL A 348 7.38 -15.58 -0.22
C VAL A 348 6.19 -16.51 -0.17
N ILE A 349 5.93 -17.26 -1.25
CA ILE A 349 4.79 -18.18 -1.29
C ILE A 349 5.10 -19.43 -0.46
N PRO A 350 4.21 -19.83 0.48
CA PRO A 350 4.41 -21.06 1.26
C PRO A 350 4.56 -22.28 0.35
N PRO A 351 5.53 -23.17 0.61
CA PRO A 351 5.75 -24.34 -0.22
C PRO A 351 4.56 -25.30 -0.14
N LEU A 352 4.25 -25.95 -1.26
CA LEU A 352 3.25 -27.02 -1.30
C LEU A 352 3.79 -28.21 -0.49
N SER A 353 3.17 -28.54 0.65
CA SER A 353 3.58 -29.70 1.44
C SER A 353 3.44 -30.98 0.61
N SER A 354 4.54 -31.67 0.33
CA SER A 354 4.52 -32.99 -0.29
C SER A 354 4.05 -34.04 0.72
N SER A 355 2.73 -34.22 0.85
CA SER A 355 2.18 -35.40 1.51
C SER A 355 2.33 -36.61 0.59
N SER A 356 3.53 -37.18 0.53
CA SER A 356 3.77 -38.49 -0.09
C SER A 356 4.53 -39.39 0.87
N LYS A 357 3.86 -39.81 1.96
CA LYS A 357 4.08 -41.11 2.61
C LYS A 357 2.76 -41.59 3.23
N THR A 358 2.18 -42.58 2.59
CA THR A 358 1.11 -43.45 3.11
C THR A 358 1.52 -44.10 4.43
N GLY A 359 0.62 -44.14 5.42
CA GLY A 359 0.60 -45.20 6.43
C GLY A 359 0.40 -44.79 7.91
N SER A 360 -0.79 -45.13 8.41
CA SER A 360 -1.18 -45.44 9.81
C SER A 360 -1.47 -44.31 10.83
N HIS A 361 -2.79 -44.22 11.11
CA HIS A 361 -3.48 -44.06 12.40
C HIS A 361 -3.04 -42.99 13.42
N VAL A 362 -3.99 -42.06 13.68
CA VAL A 362 -4.49 -41.61 15.00
C VAL A 362 -3.42 -40.92 15.90
N ASP A 363 -3.50 -39.64 16.24
CA ASP A 363 -4.57 -39.04 17.04
C ASP A 363 -4.52 -37.50 17.06
N SER A 364 -5.66 -36.89 17.40
CA SER A 364 -5.82 -35.46 17.66
C SER A 364 -5.28 -35.07 19.04
N SER A 365 -4.33 -34.12 19.11
CA SER A 365 -4.23 -33.18 20.24
C SER A 365 -3.11 -32.15 20.00
N TYR A 366 -3.52 -30.93 19.66
CA TYR A 366 -2.71 -29.73 19.89
C TYR A 366 -2.66 -29.48 21.40
N LEU A 367 -1.46 -29.46 21.99
CA LEU A 367 -0.97 -28.57 23.07
C LEU A 367 0.20 -29.21 23.85
N SER A 368 1.28 -28.45 23.97
CA SER A 368 2.29 -28.49 25.05
C SER A 368 3.22 -29.71 25.17
N ALA A 369 4.48 -29.56 24.73
CA ALA A 369 5.66 -30.05 25.47
C ALA A 369 6.98 -29.54 24.86
N ARG A 370 7.80 -28.92 25.71
CA ARG A 370 9.25 -28.71 25.51
C ARG A 370 9.95 -30.06 25.28
N GLY A 371 10.78 -30.15 24.25
CA GLY A 371 11.70 -31.27 24.03
C GLY A 371 13.12 -30.78 23.76
N THR A 372 14.08 -31.24 24.56
CA THR A 372 15.53 -30.97 24.51
C THR A 372 16.21 -31.53 23.25
N PRO A 373 17.30 -30.90 22.73
CA PRO A 373 17.97 -31.34 21.52
C PRO A 373 19.04 -32.39 21.84
N ASN A 374 19.12 -33.48 21.07
CA ASN A 374 20.37 -34.22 20.95
C ASN A 374 20.50 -35.04 19.66
N LYS A 375 21.60 -34.75 18.96
CA LYS A 375 22.45 -35.59 18.08
C LYS A 375 22.22 -35.65 16.55
N THR A 376 23.12 -34.87 15.92
CA THR A 376 24.03 -35.14 14.77
C THR A 376 23.48 -35.27 13.34
N PRO A 377 24.01 -34.45 12.38
CA PRO A 377 23.67 -34.49 10.97
C PRO A 377 24.60 -35.43 10.17
N THR A 378 24.03 -36.12 9.18
CA THR A 378 24.78 -36.69 8.05
C THR A 378 24.85 -35.66 6.92
N THR A 379 26.08 -35.43 6.48
CA THR A 379 26.57 -34.49 5.47
C THR A 379 25.93 -34.64 4.09
N GLY A 380 25.54 -33.50 3.49
CA GLY A 380 25.39 -33.38 2.04
C GLY A 380 24.45 -32.28 1.56
N GLN A 381 24.75 -31.00 1.83
CA GLN A 381 24.31 -29.87 0.99
C GLN A 381 25.08 -28.60 1.32
N SER A 382 25.83 -28.08 0.34
CA SER A 382 26.44 -26.76 0.34
C SER A 382 25.39 -25.70 0.02
N GLY A 383 25.34 -24.62 0.81
CA GLY A 383 24.82 -23.33 0.34
C GLY A 383 23.86 -22.58 1.28
N VAL A 384 24.44 -21.76 2.16
CA VAL A 384 23.93 -20.47 2.67
C VAL A 384 22.91 -20.46 3.85
N THR A 385 23.52 -20.31 5.04
CA THR A 385 23.07 -19.64 6.29
C THR A 385 21.76 -20.05 6.95
N GLY A 386 21.84 -21.07 7.82
CA GLY A 386 20.94 -21.21 8.95
C GLY A 386 21.21 -20.15 10.02
N VAL A 387 20.22 -19.31 10.31
CA VAL A 387 20.24 -18.43 11.49
C VAL A 387 19.60 -19.18 12.66
N SER A 388 20.34 -19.30 13.76
CA SER A 388 19.95 -20.00 14.98
C SER A 388 18.71 -19.39 15.64
N GLU A 389 17.82 -20.24 16.15
CA GLU A 389 16.49 -19.90 16.69
C GLU A 389 16.53 -18.96 17.91
N VAL A 390 17.62 -18.95 18.67
CA VAL A 390 17.78 -18.16 19.91
C VAL A 390 18.10 -16.67 19.61
N GLN A 391 18.47 -16.34 18.39
CA GLN A 391 18.72 -14.96 17.97
C GLN A 391 17.41 -14.16 17.81
N LYS A 392 16.28 -14.80 17.46
CA LYS A 392 15.02 -14.16 17.00
C LYS A 392 14.37 -13.09 17.91
N ALA A 393 14.66 -13.02 19.20
CA ALA A 393 13.92 -12.13 20.12
C ALA A 393 14.17 -10.61 19.91
N PHE A 394 15.32 -10.22 19.34
CA PHE A 394 15.61 -8.81 18.97
C PHE A 394 15.40 -8.51 17.48
N TYR A 395 14.96 -9.49 16.68
CA TYR A 395 14.75 -9.35 15.23
C TYR A 395 13.33 -8.85 14.87
N GLN A 396 12.49 -8.55 15.86
CA GLN A 396 11.10 -8.09 15.63
C GLN A 396 10.98 -6.59 15.29
N ILE A 397 12.10 -5.83 15.24
CA ILE A 397 12.16 -4.44 14.78
C ILE A 397 13.21 -4.31 13.67
N GLN A 398 13.12 -5.15 12.65
CA GLN A 398 13.78 -4.87 11.38
C GLN A 398 12.66 -4.44 10.43
N ASP A 399 12.82 -3.31 9.77
CA ASP A 399 11.98 -2.95 8.65
C ASP A 399 12.75 -3.41 7.40
N PRO A 400 12.34 -4.48 6.70
CA PRO A 400 11.18 -5.36 6.96
C PRO A 400 11.45 -6.50 7.97
N GLY A 401 10.41 -7.00 8.64
CA GLY A 401 10.53 -7.81 9.86
C GLY A 401 10.93 -9.27 9.64
N THR A 402 10.87 -9.72 8.39
CA THR A 402 11.27 -11.08 7.97
C THR A 402 11.92 -11.03 6.60
N TYR A 403 12.72 -12.05 6.26
CA TYR A 403 13.30 -12.18 4.92
C TYR A 403 12.21 -12.26 3.83
N THR A 404 11.12 -12.97 4.09
CA THR A 404 9.96 -13.03 3.19
C THR A 404 9.34 -11.65 2.94
N GLN A 405 9.15 -10.85 4.00
CA GLN A 405 8.66 -9.48 3.85
C GLN A 405 9.68 -8.62 3.09
N LEU A 406 10.98 -8.79 3.34
CA LEU A 406 12.03 -8.09 2.59
C LEU A 406 11.93 -8.34 1.09
N VAL A 407 11.80 -9.60 0.67
CA VAL A 407 11.69 -9.95 -0.76
C VAL A 407 10.40 -9.41 -1.39
N LEU A 408 9.28 -9.41 -0.66
CA LEU A 408 8.03 -8.82 -1.14
C LEU A 408 8.15 -7.29 -1.29
N GLU A 409 8.69 -6.61 -0.28
CA GLU A 409 8.85 -5.16 -0.26
C GLU A 409 9.83 -4.70 -1.35
N THR A 410 10.92 -5.43 -1.60
CA THR A 410 11.82 -5.10 -2.72
C THR A 410 11.13 -5.26 -4.06
N ALA A 411 10.31 -6.31 -4.26
CA ALA A 411 9.56 -6.47 -5.50
C ALA A 411 8.55 -5.35 -5.75
N VAL A 412 7.87 -4.88 -4.69
CA VAL A 412 6.96 -3.72 -4.75
C VAL A 412 7.74 -2.45 -5.09
N ILE A 413 8.85 -2.19 -4.40
CA ILE A 413 9.71 -1.03 -4.65
C ILE A 413 10.26 -1.04 -6.08
N GLU A 414 10.66 -2.20 -6.60
CA GLU A 414 11.11 -2.34 -8.00
C GLU A 414 10.03 -1.87 -8.96
N LEU A 415 8.82 -2.44 -8.87
CA LEU A 415 7.71 -2.11 -9.77
C LEU A 415 7.30 -0.64 -9.70
N LEU A 416 7.28 -0.05 -8.51
CA LEU A 416 6.95 1.37 -8.32
C LEU A 416 8.04 2.31 -8.85
N SER A 417 9.27 1.82 -8.98
CA SER A 417 10.41 2.60 -9.43
C SER A 417 10.67 2.52 -10.93
N LEU A 418 10.06 1.57 -11.63
CA LEU A 418 10.26 1.41 -13.07
C LEU A 418 9.71 2.64 -13.83
N PRO A 419 10.39 3.08 -14.90
CA PRO A 419 9.95 4.21 -15.70
C PRO A 419 8.86 3.80 -16.71
N VAL A 420 7.84 3.07 -16.25
CA VAL A 420 6.71 2.59 -17.06
C VAL A 420 5.38 2.86 -16.36
N SER A 421 4.33 2.94 -17.16
CA SER A 421 2.97 3.09 -16.64
C SER A 421 2.49 1.82 -15.94
N ALA A 422 1.54 1.97 -15.00
CA ALA A 422 0.85 0.85 -14.38
C ALA A 422 0.22 -0.08 -15.43
N THR A 423 -0.31 0.47 -16.53
CA THR A 423 -0.88 -0.29 -17.64
C THR A 423 0.13 -1.24 -18.26
N GLN A 424 1.34 -0.76 -18.54
CA GLN A 424 2.40 -1.58 -19.14
C GLN A 424 2.86 -2.69 -18.18
N SER A 425 3.10 -2.37 -16.91
CA SER A 425 3.49 -3.35 -15.90
C SER A 425 2.43 -4.44 -15.70
N VAL A 426 1.16 -4.04 -15.57
CA VAL A 426 0.04 -4.97 -15.44
C VAL A 426 -0.12 -5.82 -16.68
N THR A 427 -0.04 -5.23 -17.88
CA THR A 427 -0.13 -5.98 -19.14
C THR A 427 0.97 -7.04 -19.20
N SER A 428 2.22 -6.70 -18.91
CA SER A 428 3.33 -7.67 -18.88
C SER A 428 3.07 -8.82 -17.91
N LEU A 429 2.62 -8.52 -16.69
CA LEU A 429 2.30 -9.52 -15.67
C LEU A 429 1.13 -10.43 -16.08
N VAL A 430 0.05 -9.85 -16.63
CA VAL A 430 -1.12 -10.61 -17.09
C VAL A 430 -0.75 -11.46 -18.31
N GLN A 431 0.05 -10.97 -19.24
CA GLN A 431 0.49 -11.75 -20.41
C GLN A 431 1.33 -12.97 -20.01
N ILE A 432 2.16 -12.86 -18.96
CA ILE A 432 2.87 -14.01 -18.38
C ILE A 432 1.86 -15.02 -17.84
N VAL A 433 0.89 -14.58 -17.03
CA VAL A 433 -0.14 -15.44 -16.44
C VAL A 433 -0.99 -16.15 -17.50
N VAL A 434 -1.39 -15.45 -18.56
CA VAL A 434 -2.21 -16.01 -19.64
C VAL A 434 -1.49 -17.18 -20.33
N HIS A 435 -0.17 -17.08 -20.54
CA HIS A 435 0.62 -18.05 -21.29
C HIS A 435 1.48 -18.97 -20.41
N ILE A 436 1.35 -18.91 -19.08
CA ILE A 436 2.35 -19.51 -18.17
C ILE A 436 2.53 -21.01 -18.38
N GLN A 437 1.44 -21.76 -18.51
CA GLN A 437 1.49 -23.21 -18.63
C GLN A 437 2.08 -23.69 -19.97
N PRO A 438 1.61 -23.23 -21.15
CA PRO A 438 2.23 -23.64 -22.42
C PRO A 438 3.71 -23.23 -22.50
N THR A 439 4.09 -22.07 -21.96
CA THR A 439 5.48 -21.63 -21.90
C THR A 439 6.34 -22.58 -21.06
N LEU A 440 5.92 -22.94 -19.84
CA LEU A 440 6.68 -23.83 -18.97
C LEU A 440 6.86 -25.24 -19.57
N ILE A 441 5.80 -25.79 -20.18
CA ILE A 441 5.83 -27.11 -20.83
C ILE A 441 6.81 -27.10 -22.03
N GLN A 442 6.77 -26.06 -22.88
CA GLN A 442 7.68 -25.94 -24.01
C GLN A 442 9.15 -25.85 -23.57
N SER A 443 9.45 -25.13 -22.49
CA SER A 443 10.81 -25.07 -21.95
C SER A 443 11.33 -26.40 -21.41
N SER A 444 10.46 -27.23 -20.82
CA SER A 444 10.86 -28.54 -20.30
C SER A 444 11.23 -29.53 -21.41
N ASN A 445 10.54 -29.47 -22.55
CA ASN A 445 10.74 -30.39 -23.67
C ASN A 445 11.97 -30.04 -24.53
N GLY A 446 12.52 -28.83 -24.41
CA GLY A 446 13.74 -28.42 -25.12
C GLY A 446 15.06 -28.95 -24.53
N LEU A 447 15.02 -29.53 -23.32
CA LEU A 447 16.20 -30.05 -22.60
C LEU A 447 16.51 -31.52 -22.91
N HIS A 448 15.59 -32.27 -23.52
CA HIS A 448 15.82 -33.63 -23.95
C HIS A 448 15.89 -33.71 -25.47
N GLY A 449 17.13 -33.79 -25.99
CA GLY A 449 17.38 -34.24 -27.35
C GLY A 449 16.70 -35.59 -27.58
N THR A 450 16.07 -35.71 -28.74
CA THR A 450 15.36 -36.88 -29.29
C THR A 450 15.86 -38.23 -28.76
N SER A 451 15.01 -38.97 -28.05
CA SER A 451 15.14 -40.42 -27.92
C SER A 451 13.80 -41.08 -28.25
N ASN A 452 13.81 -41.87 -29.32
CA ASN A 452 12.72 -42.77 -29.69
C ASN A 452 12.42 -43.72 -28.53
N GLY A 453 11.24 -43.60 -27.93
CA GLY A 453 10.77 -44.48 -26.87
C GLY A 453 9.24 -44.59 -26.92
N SER A 454 8.75 -45.68 -27.49
CA SER A 454 7.35 -46.08 -27.50
C SER A 454 6.81 -46.27 -26.07
N GLY A 455 5.82 -45.47 -25.66
CA GLY A 455 5.17 -45.59 -24.35
C GLY A 455 3.77 -44.96 -24.33
N GLN A 456 2.76 -45.81 -24.53
CA GLN A 456 1.35 -45.71 -24.15
C GLN A 456 0.69 -44.31 -24.13
N THR A 457 0.03 -43.99 -25.23
CA THR A 457 -0.97 -42.91 -25.36
C THR A 457 -2.25 -43.27 -24.62
N SER A 458 -2.57 -42.58 -23.52
CA SER A 458 -3.92 -42.52 -23.00
C SER A 458 -4.76 -41.62 -23.90
N VAL A 459 -5.70 -42.21 -24.62
CA VAL A 459 -6.67 -41.54 -25.48
C VAL A 459 -7.75 -40.91 -24.60
N LEU A 460 -7.66 -39.60 -24.32
CA LEU A 460 -8.74 -38.68 -23.89
C LEU A 460 -8.26 -37.22 -24.08
N PRO A 461 -9.15 -36.25 -24.38
CA PRO A 461 -8.85 -35.11 -25.25
C PRO A 461 -8.09 -33.97 -24.56
N THR A 462 -7.02 -33.51 -25.21
CA THR A 462 -6.48 -32.16 -25.04
C THR A 462 -7.47 -31.14 -25.65
N SER A 463 -7.64 -29.97 -25.03
CA SER A 463 -8.49 -28.89 -25.58
C SER A 463 -8.27 -28.66 -27.08
N PRO A 464 -9.30 -28.28 -27.86
CA PRO A 464 -9.27 -28.30 -29.32
C PRO A 464 -8.36 -27.19 -29.85
N SER A 465 -7.09 -27.51 -29.95
CA SER A 465 -6.19 -26.92 -30.94
C SER A 465 -6.18 -27.89 -32.11
N GLY A 466 -7.15 -27.75 -33.02
CA GLY A 466 -7.20 -28.37 -34.35
C GLY A 466 -6.92 -29.88 -34.44
N GLY A 467 -7.99 -30.69 -34.54
CA GLY A 467 -7.84 -32.12 -34.80
C GLY A 467 -9.13 -32.88 -35.05
N SER A 468 -10.04 -32.35 -35.87
CA SER A 468 -10.92 -33.20 -36.68
C SER A 468 -10.34 -33.24 -38.09
N THR A 469 -10.22 -34.42 -38.67
CA THR A 469 -9.43 -34.71 -39.87
C THR A 469 -9.94 -34.12 -41.18
N ASP A 470 -10.99 -33.29 -41.19
CA ASP A 470 -11.58 -32.78 -42.43
C ASP A 470 -11.86 -31.26 -42.40
N SER A 471 -10.82 -30.43 -42.26
CA SER A 471 -10.86 -29.04 -42.76
C SER A 471 -9.47 -28.41 -42.81
N MET A 472 -8.74 -28.65 -43.89
CA MET A 472 -7.54 -27.89 -44.25
C MET A 472 -7.91 -26.41 -44.50
N ASN A 473 -7.08 -25.49 -43.98
CA ASN A 473 -7.07 -24.03 -44.16
C ASN A 473 -7.89 -23.15 -43.19
N ALA A 474 -7.46 -23.05 -41.92
CA ALA A 474 -7.49 -21.78 -41.14
C ALA A 474 -6.77 -21.93 -39.79
N GLY A 475 -5.44 -22.05 -39.77
CA GLY A 475 -4.65 -22.03 -38.53
C GLY A 475 -3.55 -20.98 -38.64
N ARG A 476 -3.69 -19.85 -37.95
CA ARG A 476 -2.53 -19.04 -37.55
C ARG A 476 -2.18 -19.44 -36.11
N PRO A 477 -0.94 -19.91 -35.83
CA PRO A 477 -0.49 -20.07 -34.46
C PRO A 477 -0.39 -18.68 -33.81
N ILE A 478 -0.95 -18.51 -32.62
CA ILE A 478 -0.65 -17.34 -31.79
C ILE A 478 0.82 -17.50 -31.35
N PRO A 479 1.73 -16.60 -31.72
CA PRO A 479 3.13 -16.75 -31.37
C PRO A 479 3.30 -16.68 -29.85
N PRO A 480 4.25 -17.43 -29.26
CA PRO A 480 4.64 -17.23 -27.87
C PRO A 480 5.02 -15.76 -27.65
N VAL A 481 4.87 -15.25 -26.43
CA VAL A 481 5.36 -13.92 -26.06
C VAL A 481 6.82 -13.82 -26.52
N SER A 482 7.07 -12.98 -27.53
CA SER A 482 8.39 -12.87 -28.13
C SER A 482 9.38 -12.38 -27.06
N GLY A 483 10.37 -13.20 -26.73
CA GLY A 483 11.44 -12.85 -25.77
C GLY A 483 11.26 -13.37 -24.34
N LEU A 484 10.46 -14.41 -24.09
CA LEU A 484 10.41 -15.10 -22.78
C LEU A 484 11.25 -16.41 -22.82
N ASN A 485 12.41 -16.45 -22.16
CA ASN A 485 13.30 -17.63 -22.10
C ASN A 485 13.18 -18.36 -20.75
N THR A 486 12.23 -19.28 -20.64
CA THR A 486 11.91 -20.03 -19.40
C THR A 486 12.71 -21.32 -19.20
N SER A 487 13.73 -21.58 -20.04
CA SER A 487 14.50 -22.84 -20.05
C SER A 487 15.08 -23.27 -18.70
N ASN A 488 15.21 -22.36 -17.73
CA ASN A 488 15.79 -22.61 -16.40
C ASN A 488 14.84 -22.40 -15.20
N PHE A 489 13.55 -22.11 -15.41
CA PHE A 489 12.65 -21.80 -14.27
C PHE A 489 12.26 -23.04 -13.45
N VAL A 490 11.95 -24.15 -14.12
CA VAL A 490 11.58 -25.42 -13.48
C VAL A 490 12.74 -25.94 -12.63
N SER A 491 13.96 -25.96 -13.19
CA SER A 491 15.17 -26.42 -12.50
C SER A 491 15.57 -25.53 -11.32
N ARG A 492 15.33 -24.22 -11.40
CA ARG A 492 15.60 -23.27 -10.31
C ARG A 492 14.58 -23.31 -9.17
N SER A 493 13.36 -23.74 -9.45
CA SER A 493 12.26 -23.76 -8.46
C SER A 493 12.10 -25.09 -7.72
N GLY A 494 12.50 -26.20 -8.35
CA GLY A 494 12.28 -27.54 -7.81
C GLY A 494 10.82 -28.05 -7.93
N TYR A 495 9.92 -27.28 -8.54
CA TYR A 495 8.52 -27.66 -8.77
C TYR A 495 8.31 -28.26 -10.16
N THR A 496 7.24 -29.05 -10.31
CA THR A 496 6.76 -29.45 -11.65
C THR A 496 6.20 -28.24 -12.41
N CYS A 497 6.12 -28.31 -13.75
CA CYS A 497 5.57 -27.23 -14.57
C CYS A 497 4.15 -26.82 -14.12
N GLN A 498 3.32 -27.81 -13.76
CA GLN A 498 1.93 -27.63 -13.33
C GLN A 498 1.81 -26.98 -11.95
N GLN A 499 2.70 -27.34 -11.01
CA GLN A 499 2.73 -26.70 -9.70
C GLN A 499 3.26 -25.26 -9.81
N LEU A 500 4.32 -25.06 -10.61
CA LEU A 500 4.94 -23.75 -10.78
C LEU A 500 3.98 -22.75 -11.44
N SER A 501 3.16 -23.18 -12.41
CA SER A 501 2.17 -22.28 -13.02
C SER A 501 1.20 -21.71 -11.99
N CYS A 502 0.64 -22.56 -11.12
CA CYS A 502 -0.29 -22.15 -10.06
C CYS A 502 0.39 -21.21 -9.04
N LEU A 503 1.62 -21.52 -8.63
CA LEU A 503 2.38 -20.70 -7.69
C LEU A 503 2.74 -19.34 -8.28
N MET A 504 3.08 -19.26 -9.57
CA MET A 504 3.35 -17.98 -10.25
C MET A 504 2.08 -17.12 -10.38
N ILE A 505 0.92 -17.73 -10.63
CA ILE A 505 -0.38 -17.02 -10.60
C ILE A 505 -0.62 -16.45 -9.20
N GLN A 506 -0.38 -17.25 -8.16
CA GLN A 506 -0.54 -16.81 -6.77
C GLN A 506 0.43 -15.68 -6.39
N ALA A 507 1.69 -15.78 -6.80
CA ALA A 507 2.70 -14.73 -6.59
C ALA A 507 2.31 -13.43 -7.29
N CYS A 508 1.77 -13.51 -8.51
CA CYS A 508 1.32 -12.35 -9.27
C CYS A 508 0.13 -11.66 -8.58
N GLY A 509 -0.86 -12.43 -8.10
CA GLY A 509 -2.00 -11.90 -7.35
C GLY A 509 -1.57 -11.22 -6.05
N LEU A 510 -0.67 -11.85 -5.29
CA LEU A 510 -0.08 -11.26 -4.09
C LEU A 510 0.65 -9.96 -4.42
N LEU A 511 1.56 -9.95 -5.40
CA LEU A 511 2.33 -8.76 -5.78
C LEU A 511 1.42 -7.59 -6.17
N LEU A 512 0.44 -7.84 -7.05
CA LEU A 512 -0.49 -6.81 -7.49
C LEU A 512 -1.31 -6.23 -6.34
N SER A 513 -1.63 -7.02 -5.31
CA SER A 513 -2.39 -6.55 -4.13
C SER A 513 -1.62 -5.58 -3.23
N GLN A 514 -0.29 -5.52 -3.37
CA GLN A 514 0.56 -4.62 -2.59
C GLN A 514 0.79 -3.27 -3.30
N LEU A 515 0.25 -3.08 -4.51
CA LEU A 515 0.47 -1.88 -5.33
C LEU A 515 -0.68 -0.85 -5.16
N PRO A 516 -0.46 0.42 -5.55
CA PRO A 516 -1.50 1.45 -5.56
C PRO A 516 -2.71 1.09 -6.42
N GLN A 517 -3.85 1.73 -6.15
CA GLN A 517 -5.13 1.48 -6.85
C GLN A 517 -5.07 1.69 -8.36
N ASP A 518 -4.14 2.51 -8.86
CA ASP A 518 -3.84 2.65 -10.28
C ASP A 518 -3.57 1.29 -10.94
N PHE A 519 -2.76 0.43 -10.32
CA PHE A 519 -2.48 -0.92 -10.82
C PHE A 519 -3.72 -1.82 -10.76
N HIS A 520 -4.55 -1.68 -9.72
CA HIS A 520 -5.79 -2.45 -9.59
C HIS A 520 -6.78 -2.12 -10.70
N MET A 521 -6.94 -0.83 -11.00
CA MET A 521 -7.80 -0.39 -12.10
C MET A 521 -7.31 -0.95 -13.45
N GLN A 522 -6.01 -0.88 -13.70
CA GLN A 522 -5.42 -1.46 -14.91
C GLN A 522 -5.60 -2.99 -14.96
N LEU A 523 -5.50 -3.69 -13.82
CA LEU A 523 -5.75 -5.13 -13.75
C LEU A 523 -7.19 -5.45 -14.15
N TYR A 524 -8.17 -4.70 -13.64
CA TYR A 524 -9.57 -4.92 -13.97
C TYR A 524 -9.86 -4.69 -15.46
N LEU A 525 -9.27 -3.64 -16.04
CA LEU A 525 -9.40 -3.34 -17.47
C LEU A 525 -8.76 -4.43 -18.34
N GLU A 526 -7.54 -4.83 -18.00
CA GLU A 526 -6.79 -5.82 -18.77
C GLU A 526 -7.43 -7.22 -18.69
N VAL A 527 -7.90 -7.64 -17.51
CA VAL A 527 -8.62 -8.91 -17.38
C VAL A 527 -9.92 -8.89 -18.17
N ALA A 528 -10.70 -7.80 -18.10
CA ALA A 528 -11.92 -7.68 -18.91
C ALA A 528 -11.62 -7.72 -20.42
N ARG A 529 -10.51 -7.11 -20.86
CA ARG A 529 -10.03 -7.17 -22.24
C ARG A 529 -9.71 -8.61 -22.66
N VAL A 530 -8.92 -9.35 -21.87
CA VAL A 530 -8.57 -10.75 -22.17
C VAL A 530 -9.82 -11.64 -22.25
N VAL A 531 -10.81 -11.45 -21.37
CA VAL A 531 -12.07 -12.18 -21.44
C VAL A 531 -12.82 -11.84 -22.74
N LYS A 532 -12.97 -10.55 -23.09
CA LYS A 532 -13.71 -10.13 -24.30
C LYS A 532 -13.04 -10.55 -25.60
N GLU A 533 -11.71 -10.51 -25.66
CA GLU A 533 -10.94 -10.86 -26.86
C GLU A 533 -10.70 -12.37 -26.99
N SER A 534 -11.15 -13.18 -26.02
CA SER A 534 -11.02 -14.63 -26.11
C SER A 534 -11.73 -15.15 -27.35
N TRP A 535 -10.96 -15.81 -28.22
CA TRP A 535 -11.35 -16.16 -29.58
C TRP A 535 -12.62 -17.02 -29.66
N TRP A 536 -12.87 -17.88 -28.67
CA TRP A 536 -14.06 -18.74 -28.61
C TRP A 536 -15.32 -18.03 -28.07
N LEU A 537 -15.19 -16.84 -27.48
CA LEU A 537 -16.33 -15.96 -27.14
C LEU A 537 -16.71 -15.03 -28.30
N THR A 538 -15.80 -14.81 -29.25
CA THR A 538 -15.97 -13.90 -30.39
C THR A 538 -16.31 -14.61 -31.70
N ASP A 539 -16.04 -15.92 -31.79
CA ASP A 539 -16.36 -16.74 -32.96
C ASP A 539 -17.83 -17.20 -32.95
N GLY A 540 -18.69 -16.48 -33.67
CA GLY A 540 -20.11 -16.78 -33.81
C GLY A 540 -20.45 -18.05 -34.62
N LYS A 541 -19.44 -18.81 -35.08
CA LYS A 541 -19.64 -20.04 -35.86
C LYS A 541 -19.69 -21.32 -35.02
N ARG A 542 -19.41 -21.24 -33.72
CA ARG A 542 -19.34 -22.42 -32.84
C ARG A 542 -20.71 -22.91 -32.40
N SER A 543 -20.83 -24.22 -32.22
CA SER A 543 -22.03 -24.80 -31.63
C SER A 543 -22.12 -24.45 -30.13
N PRO A 544 -23.33 -24.29 -29.56
CA PRO A 544 -23.51 -24.03 -28.14
C PRO A 544 -22.83 -25.06 -27.23
N ASN A 545 -22.77 -26.33 -27.65
CA ASN A 545 -22.15 -27.42 -26.89
C ASN A 545 -20.61 -27.29 -26.82
N GLU A 546 -19.97 -26.85 -27.90
CA GLU A 546 -18.52 -26.59 -27.90
C GLU A 546 -18.16 -25.40 -27.02
N LEU A 547 -19.01 -24.37 -27.02
CA LEU A 547 -18.86 -23.21 -26.15
C LEU A 547 -19.00 -23.62 -24.68
N ASP A 548 -20.02 -24.41 -24.35
CA ASP A 548 -20.27 -24.91 -22.99
C ASP A 548 -19.11 -25.76 -22.45
N SER A 549 -18.59 -26.69 -23.27
CA SER A 549 -17.41 -27.48 -22.92
C SER A 549 -16.17 -26.60 -22.66
N THR A 550 -15.92 -25.61 -23.51
CA THR A 550 -14.77 -24.70 -23.36
C THR A 550 -14.88 -23.85 -22.09
N VAL A 551 -16.09 -23.38 -21.78
CA VAL A 551 -16.39 -22.66 -20.53
C VAL A 551 -16.16 -23.56 -19.32
N ASN A 552 -16.63 -24.81 -19.36
CA ASN A 552 -16.45 -25.74 -18.24
C ASN A 552 -14.96 -25.94 -17.92
N TYR A 553 -14.09 -26.09 -18.92
CA TYR A 553 -12.64 -26.13 -18.72
C TYR A 553 -12.08 -24.80 -18.17
N ALA A 554 -12.56 -23.66 -18.66
CA ALA A 554 -12.13 -22.35 -18.16
C ALA A 554 -12.52 -22.07 -16.71
N LEU A 555 -13.57 -22.72 -16.22
CA LEU A 555 -14.08 -22.56 -14.85
C LEU A 555 -13.52 -23.60 -13.87
N LEU A 556 -12.75 -24.59 -14.35
CA LEU A 556 -12.10 -25.60 -13.51
C LEU A 556 -11.20 -24.95 -12.45
N ASP A 557 -10.98 -25.68 -11.37
CA ASP A 557 -9.96 -25.32 -10.41
C ASP A 557 -8.59 -25.21 -11.11
N PRO A 558 -7.84 -24.10 -10.95
CA PRO A 558 -6.57 -23.92 -11.64
C PRO A 558 -5.54 -25.02 -11.36
N THR A 559 -5.56 -25.64 -10.18
CA THR A 559 -4.63 -26.73 -9.85
C THR A 559 -4.99 -28.02 -10.59
N TRP A 560 -6.28 -28.33 -10.71
CA TRP A 560 -6.76 -29.48 -11.49
C TRP A 560 -6.56 -29.25 -12.99
N ALA A 561 -6.90 -28.05 -13.46
CA ALA A 561 -6.69 -27.67 -14.86
C ALA A 561 -5.20 -27.71 -15.25
N ALA A 562 -4.32 -27.33 -14.31
CA ALA A 562 -2.88 -27.45 -14.52
C ALA A 562 -2.45 -28.93 -14.60
N GLN A 563 -2.86 -29.77 -13.64
CA GLN A 563 -2.54 -31.20 -13.60
C GLN A 563 -2.97 -31.94 -14.87
N ASP A 564 -4.19 -31.66 -15.35
CA ASP A 564 -4.77 -32.32 -16.52
C ASP A 564 -4.34 -31.66 -17.85
N ASN A 565 -3.50 -30.62 -17.80
CA ASN A 565 -3.11 -29.80 -18.96
C ASN A 565 -4.31 -29.23 -19.75
N THR A 566 -5.38 -28.87 -19.03
CA THR A 566 -6.61 -28.26 -19.58
C THR A 566 -6.72 -26.77 -19.23
N SER A 567 -5.70 -26.18 -18.61
CA SER A 567 -5.63 -24.75 -18.31
C SER A 567 -5.89 -23.88 -19.54
N THR A 568 -6.68 -22.83 -19.32
CA THR A 568 -7.03 -21.84 -20.33
C THR A 568 -6.60 -20.45 -19.88
N ALA A 569 -6.47 -19.53 -20.84
CA ALA A 569 -6.22 -18.12 -20.56
C ALA A 569 -7.24 -17.54 -19.55
N ILE A 570 -8.52 -17.85 -19.74
CA ILE A 570 -9.61 -17.39 -18.85
C ILE A 570 -9.49 -18.01 -17.45
N GLY A 571 -9.19 -19.31 -17.36
CA GLY A 571 -8.98 -19.97 -16.06
C GLY A 571 -7.82 -19.35 -15.29
N ASN A 572 -6.71 -19.05 -15.97
CA ASN A 572 -5.52 -18.46 -15.34
C ASN A 572 -5.78 -17.03 -14.83
N ILE A 573 -6.46 -16.17 -15.59
CA ILE A 573 -6.79 -14.81 -15.15
C ILE A 573 -7.85 -14.80 -14.04
N ILE A 574 -8.79 -15.76 -14.03
CA ILE A 574 -9.74 -15.93 -12.91
C ILE A 574 -8.97 -16.34 -11.64
N GLY A 575 -8.05 -17.30 -11.75
CA GLY A 575 -7.15 -17.69 -10.66
C GLY A 575 -6.32 -16.51 -10.15
N LEU A 576 -5.81 -15.66 -11.05
CA LEU A 576 -5.11 -14.43 -10.71
C LEU A 576 -6.00 -13.48 -9.91
N LEU A 577 -7.23 -13.22 -10.37
CA LEU A 577 -8.17 -12.35 -9.66
C LEU A 577 -8.51 -12.90 -8.28
N HIS A 578 -8.73 -14.21 -8.14
CA HIS A 578 -9.03 -14.82 -6.85
C HIS A 578 -7.85 -14.70 -5.88
N SER A 579 -6.63 -14.95 -6.35
CA SER A 579 -5.42 -14.73 -5.57
C SER A 579 -5.27 -13.25 -5.17
N PHE A 580 -5.43 -12.33 -6.12
CA PHE A 580 -5.39 -10.89 -5.88
C PHE A 580 -6.42 -10.47 -4.83
N PHE A 581 -7.69 -10.82 -5.02
CA PHE A 581 -8.75 -10.49 -4.06
C PHE A 581 -8.47 -11.05 -2.69
N SER A 582 -7.99 -12.29 -2.58
CA SER A 582 -7.71 -12.95 -1.29
C SER A 582 -6.73 -12.16 -0.40
N ASN A 583 -5.84 -11.37 -1.03
CA ASN A 583 -4.85 -10.54 -0.35
C ASN A 583 -5.28 -9.07 -0.18
N LEU A 584 -6.41 -8.66 -0.75
CA LEU A 584 -6.94 -7.31 -0.57
C LEU A 584 -7.63 -7.14 0.79
N PRO A 585 -7.47 -5.96 1.42
CA PRO A 585 -8.33 -5.55 2.52
C PRO A 585 -9.76 -5.32 2.02
N GLN A 586 -10.73 -5.43 2.94
CA GLN A 586 -12.15 -5.41 2.59
C GLN A 586 -12.59 -4.10 1.91
N GLU A 587 -11.98 -2.98 2.30
CA GLU A 587 -12.26 -1.65 1.75
C GLU A 587 -11.88 -1.56 0.26
N TRP A 588 -10.85 -2.28 -0.16
CA TRP A 588 -10.38 -2.25 -1.56
C TRP A 588 -11.17 -3.19 -2.48
N LEU A 589 -11.91 -4.15 -1.92
CA LEU A 589 -12.82 -5.00 -2.68
C LEU A 589 -13.98 -4.21 -3.32
N GLU A 590 -14.26 -2.99 -2.84
CA GLU A 590 -15.23 -2.13 -3.51
C GLU A 590 -14.88 -1.91 -4.98
N GLY A 591 -13.59 -1.81 -5.34
CA GLY A 591 -13.14 -1.61 -6.71
C GLY A 591 -13.46 -2.77 -7.67
N ALA A 592 -13.64 -4.01 -7.16
CA ALA A 592 -13.83 -5.21 -7.98
C ALA A 592 -15.04 -5.14 -8.93
N HIS A 593 -16.04 -4.31 -8.58
CA HIS A 593 -17.23 -4.10 -9.40
C HIS A 593 -16.94 -3.57 -10.81
N VAL A 594 -15.79 -2.92 -11.00
CA VAL A 594 -15.35 -2.40 -12.30
C VAL A 594 -15.25 -3.53 -13.32
N ILE A 595 -14.78 -4.72 -12.93
CA ILE A 595 -14.62 -5.86 -13.86
C ILE A 595 -15.96 -6.21 -14.49
N VAL A 596 -17.00 -6.40 -13.68
CA VAL A 596 -18.34 -6.75 -14.19
C VAL A 596 -18.91 -5.63 -15.06
N LYS A 597 -18.73 -4.36 -14.67
CA LYS A 597 -19.14 -3.22 -15.51
C LYS A 597 -18.44 -3.24 -16.87
N GLN A 598 -17.16 -3.54 -16.89
CA GLN A 598 -16.38 -3.63 -18.13
C GLN A 598 -16.78 -4.84 -18.97
N LEU A 599 -17.19 -5.97 -18.37
CA LEU A 599 -17.69 -7.13 -19.11
C LEU A 599 -19.05 -6.89 -19.78
N ARG A 600 -19.82 -5.89 -19.35
CA ARG A 600 -21.14 -5.60 -19.93
C ARG A 600 -21.08 -4.99 -21.35
N PRO A 601 -22.15 -5.18 -22.16
CA PRO A 601 -23.31 -6.02 -21.89
C PRO A 601 -22.94 -7.52 -21.89
N VAL A 602 -23.52 -8.29 -20.96
CA VAL A 602 -23.31 -9.75 -20.90
C VAL A 602 -24.29 -10.39 -21.88
N THR A 603 -23.79 -10.99 -22.96
CA THR A 603 -24.63 -11.44 -24.09
C THR A 603 -24.83 -12.95 -24.19
N SER A 604 -24.16 -13.73 -23.33
CA SER A 604 -24.23 -15.20 -23.36
C SER A 604 -24.17 -15.82 -21.96
N VAL A 605 -24.67 -17.05 -21.84
CA VAL A 605 -24.56 -17.86 -20.61
C VAL A 605 -23.10 -18.10 -20.22
N ALA A 606 -22.22 -18.26 -21.20
CA ALA A 606 -20.77 -18.38 -21.00
C ALA A 606 -20.19 -17.17 -20.25
N MET A 607 -20.46 -15.95 -20.74
CA MET A 607 -20.01 -14.72 -20.09
C MET A 607 -20.67 -14.53 -18.71
N LEU A 608 -21.92 -14.96 -18.56
CA LEU A 608 -22.63 -14.94 -17.29
C LEU A 608 -21.93 -15.82 -16.24
N ARG A 609 -21.60 -17.07 -16.58
CA ARG A 609 -20.86 -17.96 -15.66
C ARG A 609 -19.48 -17.43 -15.31
N ILE A 610 -18.77 -16.80 -16.25
CA ILE A 610 -17.49 -16.12 -15.98
C ILE A 610 -17.68 -14.99 -14.96
N ALA A 611 -18.69 -14.13 -15.14
CA ALA A 611 -18.97 -13.04 -14.19
C ALA A 611 -19.29 -13.57 -12.78
N PHE A 612 -20.10 -14.62 -12.69
CA PHE A 612 -20.41 -15.30 -11.42
C PHE A 612 -19.18 -15.98 -10.81
N ARG A 613 -18.30 -16.60 -11.60
CA ARG A 613 -17.06 -17.21 -11.12
C ARG A 613 -16.08 -16.18 -10.58
N ILE A 614 -16.00 -14.99 -11.18
CA ILE A 614 -15.15 -13.90 -10.71
C ILE A 614 -15.63 -13.37 -9.36
N MET A 615 -16.91 -12.99 -9.26
CA MET A 615 -17.42 -12.27 -8.08
C MET A 615 -18.02 -13.17 -7.00
N GLY A 616 -18.51 -14.35 -7.35
CA GLY A 616 -19.22 -15.25 -6.43
C GLY A 616 -18.40 -15.59 -5.18
N PRO A 617 -17.11 -15.96 -5.30
CA PRO A 617 -16.24 -16.22 -4.14
C PRO A 617 -16.01 -15.02 -3.22
N LEU A 618 -16.34 -13.79 -3.65
CA LEU A 618 -16.26 -12.59 -2.81
C LEU A 618 -17.45 -12.45 -1.88
N LEU A 619 -18.64 -12.93 -2.27
CA LEU A 619 -19.87 -12.74 -1.48
C LEU A 619 -19.73 -13.20 -0.02
N PRO A 620 -19.13 -14.37 0.30
CA PRO A 620 -18.93 -14.77 1.69
C PRO A 620 -18.03 -13.81 2.48
N ARG A 621 -16.98 -13.26 1.84
CA ARG A 621 -16.08 -12.27 2.47
C ARG A 621 -16.76 -10.92 2.68
N LEU A 622 -17.76 -10.60 1.87
CA LEU A 622 -18.52 -9.36 1.94
C LEU A 622 -19.73 -9.44 2.87
N ALA A 623 -20.06 -10.60 3.44
CA ALA A 623 -21.26 -10.80 4.25
C ALA A 623 -21.38 -9.81 5.44
N ASN A 624 -20.24 -9.36 5.98
CA ASN A 624 -20.19 -8.37 7.08
C ASN A 624 -20.16 -6.91 6.58
N ALA A 625 -20.00 -6.68 5.27
CA ALA A 625 -20.16 -5.39 4.59
C ALA A 625 -21.42 -5.39 3.73
N HIS A 626 -22.59 -5.34 4.39
CA HIS A 626 -23.92 -5.41 3.79
C HIS A 626 -24.09 -4.54 2.54
N THR A 627 -23.61 -3.30 2.57
CA THR A 627 -23.70 -2.38 1.42
C THR A 627 -22.92 -2.89 0.21
N LEU A 628 -21.71 -3.39 0.41
CA LEU A 628 -20.86 -3.92 -0.67
C LEU A 628 -21.33 -5.31 -1.13
N PHE A 629 -21.85 -6.14 -0.22
CA PHE A 629 -22.52 -7.40 -0.55
C PHE A 629 -23.71 -7.15 -1.49
N ASN A 630 -24.64 -6.29 -1.09
CA ASN A 630 -25.84 -5.95 -1.86
C ASN A 630 -25.49 -5.33 -3.22
N LYS A 631 -24.49 -4.45 -3.26
CA LYS A 631 -23.97 -3.87 -4.51
C LYS A 631 -23.42 -4.95 -5.45
N THR A 632 -22.65 -5.89 -4.91
CA THR A 632 -22.04 -6.99 -5.69
C THR A 632 -23.10 -7.96 -6.21
N LEU A 633 -24.04 -8.38 -5.36
CA LEU A 633 -25.15 -9.25 -5.74
C LEU A 633 -26.05 -8.58 -6.78
N SER A 634 -26.37 -7.30 -6.62
CA SER A 634 -27.15 -6.54 -7.60
C SER A 634 -26.48 -6.49 -8.97
N LEU A 635 -25.15 -6.39 -9.02
CA LEU A 635 -24.40 -6.43 -10.28
C LEU A 635 -24.48 -7.79 -10.98
N LEU A 636 -24.43 -8.89 -10.21
CA LEU A 636 -24.59 -10.26 -10.73
C LEU A 636 -26.02 -10.51 -11.23
N LEU A 637 -27.03 -10.11 -10.46
CA LEU A 637 -28.43 -10.18 -10.88
C LEU A 637 -28.68 -9.34 -12.14
N GLY A 638 -28.09 -8.15 -12.24
CA GLY A 638 -28.18 -7.34 -13.45
C GLY A 638 -27.50 -7.99 -14.66
N ALA A 639 -26.39 -8.72 -14.49
CA ALA A 639 -25.78 -9.49 -15.57
C ALA A 639 -26.68 -10.65 -16.03
N MET A 640 -27.43 -11.26 -15.12
CA MET A 640 -28.44 -12.26 -15.46
C MET A 640 -29.61 -11.64 -16.25
N VAL A 641 -30.02 -10.41 -15.89
CA VAL A 641 -31.02 -9.64 -16.64
C VAL A 641 -30.52 -9.27 -18.05
N ASP A 642 -29.23 -8.99 -18.23
CA ASP A 642 -28.67 -8.72 -19.57
C ASP A 642 -28.87 -9.91 -20.53
N VAL A 643 -28.83 -11.15 -20.03
CA VAL A 643 -28.99 -12.39 -20.81
C VAL A 643 -30.45 -12.84 -20.91
N PHE A 644 -31.19 -12.81 -19.79
CA PHE A 644 -32.54 -13.39 -19.66
C PHE A 644 -33.63 -12.35 -19.42
N GLY A 645 -33.36 -11.08 -19.71
CA GLY A 645 -34.33 -10.00 -19.56
C GLY A 645 -35.49 -10.08 -20.57
N LYS A 646 -36.64 -9.52 -20.22
CA LYS A 646 -37.82 -9.43 -21.12
C LYS A 646 -37.51 -8.70 -22.44
N THR A 647 -36.54 -7.79 -22.41
CA THR A 647 -36.09 -6.99 -23.56
C THR A 647 -34.78 -7.48 -24.16
N ALA A 648 -34.21 -8.59 -23.66
CA ALA A 648 -32.96 -9.12 -24.18
C ALA A 648 -33.17 -9.73 -25.58
N GLN A 649 -32.31 -9.37 -26.53
CA GLN A 649 -32.26 -9.95 -27.87
C GLN A 649 -30.90 -10.63 -28.11
N PRO A 650 -30.60 -11.76 -27.44
CA PRO A 650 -29.38 -12.50 -27.72
C PRO A 650 -29.44 -13.09 -29.14
N SER A 651 -28.28 -13.18 -29.80
CA SER A 651 -28.16 -13.77 -31.15
C SER A 651 -28.57 -15.25 -31.20
N VAL A 652 -28.46 -15.95 -30.08
CA VAL A 652 -28.94 -17.32 -29.85
C VAL A 652 -29.84 -17.32 -28.62
N PRO A 653 -31.10 -17.81 -28.69
CA PRO A 653 -31.98 -17.86 -27.53
C PRO A 653 -31.44 -18.81 -26.45
N ALA A 654 -30.99 -18.27 -25.32
CA ALA A 654 -30.58 -19.07 -24.16
C ALA A 654 -31.81 -19.67 -23.45
N GLN A 655 -31.74 -20.94 -23.05
CA GLN A 655 -32.79 -21.61 -22.27
C GLN A 655 -32.54 -21.50 -20.77
N ALA A 656 -33.61 -21.43 -19.97
CA ALA A 656 -33.50 -21.37 -18.51
C ALA A 656 -32.83 -22.61 -17.89
N SER A 657 -32.88 -23.77 -18.55
CA SER A 657 -32.20 -25.01 -18.12
C SER A 657 -30.68 -24.92 -18.18
N GLU A 658 -30.12 -23.95 -18.91
CA GLU A 658 -28.66 -23.79 -19.04
C GLU A 658 -28.02 -23.16 -17.80
N ILE A 659 -28.80 -22.62 -16.86
CA ILE A 659 -28.28 -21.86 -15.70
C ILE A 659 -28.62 -22.48 -14.34
N ILE A 660 -28.89 -23.78 -14.28
CA ILE A 660 -29.24 -24.47 -13.02
C ILE A 660 -28.16 -24.25 -11.94
N ASP A 661 -26.89 -24.31 -12.35
CA ASP A 661 -25.73 -24.02 -11.49
C ASP A 661 -25.76 -22.61 -10.88
N ILE A 662 -26.15 -21.61 -11.67
CA ILE A 662 -26.29 -20.22 -11.22
C ILE A 662 -27.49 -20.07 -10.28
N ILE A 663 -28.61 -20.73 -10.59
CA ILE A 663 -29.80 -20.72 -9.74
C ILE A 663 -29.49 -21.32 -8.36
N ASP A 664 -28.80 -22.46 -8.32
CA ASP A 664 -28.34 -23.09 -7.09
C ASP A 664 -27.39 -22.17 -6.30
N PHE A 665 -26.43 -21.53 -6.99
CA PHE A 665 -25.56 -20.53 -6.38
C PHE A 665 -26.35 -19.36 -5.76
N LEU A 666 -27.35 -18.82 -6.47
CA LEU A 666 -28.17 -17.72 -5.98
C LEU A 666 -28.99 -18.11 -4.75
N HIS A 667 -29.51 -19.33 -4.71
CA HIS A 667 -30.15 -19.87 -3.50
C HIS A 667 -29.17 -19.89 -2.33
N HIS A 668 -27.93 -20.32 -2.54
CA HIS A 668 -26.91 -20.28 -1.50
C HIS A 668 -26.56 -18.83 -1.08
N ALA A 669 -26.40 -17.91 -2.05
CA ALA A 669 -26.06 -16.51 -1.83
C ALA A 669 -27.05 -15.79 -0.89
N VAL A 670 -28.34 -16.06 -1.04
CA VAL A 670 -29.43 -15.47 -0.23
C VAL A 670 -29.27 -15.75 1.27
N HIS A 671 -28.67 -16.88 1.64
CA HIS A 671 -28.51 -17.27 3.05
C HIS A 671 -27.14 -16.89 3.65
N TYR A 672 -26.14 -16.52 2.85
CA TYR A 672 -24.81 -16.13 3.34
C TYR A 672 -24.83 -14.82 4.15
N GLU A 673 -25.67 -13.85 3.77
CA GLU A 673 -25.75 -12.56 4.47
C GLU A 673 -26.44 -12.65 5.85
N GLY A 674 -27.14 -13.75 6.13
CA GLY A 674 -27.98 -13.91 7.31
C GLY A 674 -27.21 -13.94 8.64
N GLN A 675 -25.96 -14.44 8.67
CA GLN A 675 -25.27 -14.73 9.94
C GLN A 675 -23.74 -14.51 9.94
N GLY A 676 -23.11 -13.99 8.87
CA GLY A 676 -21.66 -13.72 8.85
C GLY A 676 -20.78 -14.98 8.96
N GLY A 677 -21.31 -16.15 8.56
CA GLY A 677 -20.68 -17.46 8.66
C GLY A 677 -21.28 -18.49 7.69
N PRO A 678 -20.84 -19.76 7.70
CA PRO A 678 -21.38 -20.80 6.82
C PRO A 678 -22.88 -20.98 7.05
N VAL A 679 -23.63 -21.13 5.94
CA VAL A 679 -25.09 -21.29 5.95
C VAL A 679 -25.48 -22.48 6.85
N GLN A 680 -26.26 -22.21 7.90
CA GLN A 680 -26.82 -23.22 8.79
C GLN A 680 -28.26 -23.52 8.36
N ALA A 681 -28.78 -24.69 8.74
CA ALA A 681 -30.17 -25.07 8.45
C ALA A 681 -31.22 -24.11 9.05
N THR A 682 -30.82 -23.27 10.01
CA THR A 682 -31.65 -22.24 10.67
C THR A 682 -31.43 -20.83 10.12
N SER A 683 -30.54 -20.64 9.14
CA SER A 683 -30.19 -19.32 8.61
C SER A 683 -31.36 -18.73 7.81
N LYS A 684 -31.89 -17.60 8.27
CA LYS A 684 -32.94 -16.85 7.55
C LYS A 684 -32.34 -15.81 6.61
N PRO A 685 -32.92 -15.61 5.43
CA PRO A 685 -32.52 -14.54 4.52
C PRO A 685 -32.85 -13.15 5.08
N ARG A 686 -32.07 -12.14 4.69
CA ARG A 686 -32.37 -10.73 5.00
C ARG A 686 -33.38 -10.17 4.02
N ALA A 687 -34.31 -9.36 4.52
CA ALA A 687 -35.34 -8.73 3.70
C ALA A 687 -34.75 -7.88 2.57
N GLU A 688 -33.65 -7.15 2.82
CA GLU A 688 -32.98 -6.32 1.80
C GLU A 688 -32.46 -7.13 0.61
N VAL A 689 -31.89 -8.31 0.87
CA VAL A 689 -31.46 -9.23 -0.20
C VAL A 689 -32.64 -9.75 -1.00
N LEU A 690 -33.72 -10.16 -0.34
CA LEU A 690 -34.94 -10.63 -1.02
C LEU A 690 -35.56 -9.53 -1.90
N VAL A 691 -35.45 -8.26 -1.49
CA VAL A 691 -35.88 -7.11 -2.31
C VAL A 691 -35.05 -6.99 -3.60
N LEU A 692 -33.74 -7.28 -3.56
CA LEU A 692 -32.92 -7.31 -4.79
C LEU A 692 -33.40 -8.37 -5.78
N PHE A 693 -33.75 -9.57 -5.27
CA PHE A 693 -34.30 -10.64 -6.09
C PHE A 693 -35.66 -10.28 -6.68
N SER A 694 -36.57 -9.71 -5.89
CA SER A 694 -37.88 -9.23 -6.36
C SER A 694 -37.73 -8.24 -7.52
N ARG A 695 -36.82 -7.25 -7.38
CA ARG A 695 -36.53 -6.29 -8.45
C ARG A 695 -35.96 -6.94 -9.71
N ALA A 696 -35.06 -7.91 -9.55
CA ALA A 696 -34.49 -8.64 -10.69
C ALA A 696 -35.56 -9.47 -11.40
N LEU A 697 -36.40 -10.18 -10.64
CA LEU A 697 -37.51 -11.00 -11.14
C LEU A 697 -38.43 -10.19 -12.07
N GLU A 698 -38.82 -8.97 -11.71
CA GLU A 698 -39.66 -8.11 -12.55
C GLU A 698 -39.11 -7.89 -13.97
N SER A 699 -37.79 -7.95 -14.13
CA SER A 699 -37.09 -7.70 -15.40
C SER A 699 -36.80 -8.97 -16.22
N LEU A 700 -36.87 -10.16 -15.62
CA LEU A 700 -36.56 -11.44 -16.25
C LEU A 700 -37.74 -12.01 -17.06
N ARG A 701 -37.45 -12.86 -18.04
CA ARG A 701 -38.47 -13.62 -18.78
C ARG A 701 -39.19 -14.64 -17.88
N PRO A 702 -40.44 -15.04 -18.20
CA PRO A 702 -41.25 -15.90 -17.33
C PRO A 702 -40.64 -17.27 -17.00
N ASP A 703 -39.90 -17.86 -17.94
CA ASP A 703 -39.21 -19.14 -17.78
C ASP A 703 -38.16 -19.12 -16.66
N VAL A 704 -37.39 -18.03 -16.56
CA VAL A 704 -36.39 -17.84 -15.49
C VAL A 704 -37.03 -17.32 -14.20
N GLN A 705 -38.06 -16.47 -14.31
CA GLN A 705 -38.82 -16.00 -13.13
C GLN A 705 -39.36 -17.16 -12.30
N HIS A 706 -39.89 -18.19 -12.97
CA HIS A 706 -40.42 -19.38 -12.31
C HIS A 706 -39.38 -20.04 -11.38
N LEU A 707 -38.11 -20.10 -11.79
CA LEU A 707 -37.03 -20.75 -11.04
C LEU A 707 -36.72 -20.07 -9.70
N LEU A 708 -36.94 -18.75 -9.61
CA LEU A 708 -36.66 -17.95 -8.40
C LEU A 708 -37.94 -17.46 -7.69
N SER A 709 -39.12 -17.87 -8.17
CA SER A 709 -40.43 -17.38 -7.70
C SER A 709 -40.74 -17.66 -6.22
N HIS A 710 -40.04 -18.63 -5.63
CA HIS A 710 -40.17 -19.00 -4.22
C HIS A 710 -39.35 -18.08 -3.28
N LEU A 711 -38.47 -17.22 -3.83
CA LEU A 711 -37.74 -16.19 -3.07
C LEU A 711 -38.61 -14.94 -2.92
N THR A 712 -39.56 -14.98 -2.01
CA THR A 712 -40.49 -13.87 -1.73
C THR A 712 -39.88 -12.86 -0.76
N THR A 713 -40.34 -11.60 -0.78
CA THR A 713 -39.88 -10.57 0.19
C THR A 713 -40.25 -10.87 1.64
N ASP A 714 -41.23 -11.74 1.88
CA ASP A 714 -41.52 -12.26 3.22
C ASP A 714 -40.51 -13.36 3.59
N VAL A 715 -39.72 -13.06 4.62
CA VAL A 715 -38.66 -13.93 5.18
C VAL A 715 -39.20 -15.25 5.70
N ASN A 716 -40.49 -15.32 6.09
CA ASN A 716 -41.09 -16.53 6.63
C ASN A 716 -41.69 -17.44 5.55
N SER A 717 -42.02 -16.90 4.38
CA SER A 717 -42.54 -17.67 3.23
C SER A 717 -41.48 -17.97 2.17
N SER A 718 -40.32 -17.32 2.21
CA SER A 718 -39.18 -17.61 1.34
C SER A 718 -38.55 -18.96 1.71
N ILE A 719 -38.84 -20.01 0.94
CA ILE A 719 -38.44 -21.40 1.25
C ILE A 719 -37.12 -21.76 0.55
N TYR A 720 -36.22 -22.43 1.26
CA TYR A 720 -35.03 -23.07 0.71
C TYR A 720 -35.38 -24.41 0.06
N ALA A 721 -35.02 -24.62 -1.21
CA ALA A 721 -35.27 -25.88 -1.92
C ALA A 721 -34.50 -27.10 -1.36
N ALA A 722 -33.58 -26.92 -0.40
CA ALA A 722 -32.86 -28.04 0.23
C ALA A 722 -33.22 -28.28 1.71
N THR A 723 -34.46 -27.98 2.12
CA THR A 723 -35.13 -28.92 3.02
C THR A 723 -35.82 -29.97 2.17
N HIS A 724 -35.24 -31.17 2.07
CA HIS A 724 -36.11 -32.34 1.97
C HIS A 724 -37.13 -32.19 3.09
N PRO A 725 -38.44 -32.03 2.80
CA PRO A 725 -39.41 -32.15 3.86
C PRO A 725 -39.17 -33.54 4.41
N LYS A 726 -38.88 -33.67 5.72
CA LYS A 726 -39.12 -34.95 6.37
C LYS A 726 -40.56 -35.26 6.03
N LEU A 727 -40.77 -36.27 5.16
CA LEU A 727 -42.08 -36.79 4.87
C LEU A 727 -42.72 -37.06 6.23
N VAL A 728 -43.66 -36.19 6.61
CA VAL A 728 -44.49 -36.40 7.77
C VAL A 728 -45.19 -37.71 7.46
N GLN A 729 -44.85 -38.77 8.19
CA GLN A 729 -45.61 -40.00 8.15
C GLN A 729 -47.05 -39.62 8.45
N SER A 730 -47.92 -39.74 7.44
CA SER A 730 -49.35 -39.66 7.63
C SER A 730 -49.72 -40.61 8.76
N PRO A 731 -50.44 -40.17 9.79
CA PRO A 731 -51.02 -41.10 10.74
C PRO A 731 -52.07 -41.90 9.98
N MET A 732 -51.80 -43.20 9.78
CA MET A 732 -52.80 -44.11 9.23
C MET A 732 -53.99 -44.18 10.17
N SER A 733 -55.18 -44.10 9.56
CA SER A 733 -56.43 -44.73 9.97
C SER A 733 -56.26 -46.17 10.44
#